data_AF-A0A1L9Q342-F1
#
_entry.id   AF-A0A1L9Q342-F1
#
_cell.length_a   1.000
_cell.length_b   1.000
_cell.length_c   1.000
_cell.angle_alpha   90.00
_cell.angle_beta   90.00
_cell.angle_gamma   90.00
#
_symmetry.space_group_name_H-M   'P 1'
#
loop_
_entity.id
_entity.type
_entity.pdbx_description
1 polymer ?
#
loop_
_entity_poly.entity_id
_entity_poly.type
_entity_poly.pdbx_seq_one_letter_code
_entity_poly.pdbx_strand_id
1 'polypeptide(L)'
;MSSLTNSLDLPRSLLCITEDNSSHCQNLTIKKGLTNLLSQRNSLAKDEPHTTTPEPGLLLGSGSKIFTYRWPTGPFLEGLQRVCLDANVKRCSNKDCLAVKAKAKNAPACNWASFREWALTILACRLASSKAKGDTSTAITMALNFTDFALQSREEPFTELESEVYEVLSWLAQVDQVQDFDIRRNIPDDAVFGALGVARSLGICENRLWNLSVATGYEKDISILLREARNGKLNKVHDGSFRHLHHDNCPAEFCFFSDQDSTSVEQLHKCLSKRCGLLQFPLHEVETNSCSRTWWLGDHSTKPHPRAAGVPYVAISHVWSDGTGSGVQKEGFVNRCLFRYFKEAVRELGYEAIWWDTISIPKEPAARRKAIRRMNRDFRSAKCTLVHDQYLVDFPWAEDGSPCLAILLSPWFTRAWTALELALSHDVWVIFKDPCNKNKRVIKDLRSEILAIDRVSCSRSHLIASDVVDSVWRQKYDSISSILSVLKTRSTSKARDKLIIAALLAGVLSTPQARDNMTAANMPAELTKAILRGLGTIESKFLFHGHATLTQKGSFSWCPFDFLHGADVSWYKERKANNQIDAHVDENGAVIGRFEYRALKEGDVKHIFPMGSHTTVDYKISAALQRWENCLLLWRVEDQHPALLVKTVTAATVTLTDITVSVIDSLYLGTVFTSLAPKKDGDRFMILVRLGQVEAEPEVSADHIGNSFFQMRPRFEDFIKELRNSREQSSSLRRVLLKWSNALGGLSRPTQTSTLTMEQSGQTEDPNTRLSART
;
A
#
# COMPACT_ATOMS: atom_id res chain seq x y z
N MET A 1 -37.42 -12.85 56.00
CA MET A 1 -38.33 -14.01 56.10
C MET A 1 -37.74 -15.06 55.17
N SER A 2 -36.94 -16.00 55.72
CA SER A 2 -37.35 -17.36 56.18
C SER A 2 -37.40 -18.34 54.99
N SER A 3 -36.89 -19.59 55.00
CA SER A 3 -36.38 -20.51 56.06
C SER A 3 -35.80 -21.77 55.36
N LEU A 4 -34.96 -22.69 55.89
CA LEU A 4 -34.17 -22.87 57.14
C LEU A 4 -33.15 -24.03 56.86
N THR A 5 -31.83 -23.82 56.92
CA THR A 5 -30.84 -24.41 57.89
C THR A 5 -30.57 -25.93 57.94
N ASN A 6 -29.33 -26.27 58.36
CA ASN A 6 -28.83 -27.54 58.98
C ASN A 6 -28.44 -28.71 58.04
N SER A 7 -27.42 -29.53 58.32
CA SER A 7 -26.40 -29.54 59.41
C SER A 7 -25.12 -30.35 59.07
N LEU A 8 -24.11 -30.20 59.92
CA LEU A 8 -22.94 -31.07 60.21
C LEU A 8 -23.21 -32.59 60.01
N ASP A 9 -22.26 -33.47 59.64
CA ASP A 9 -21.01 -33.78 60.37
C ASP A 9 -19.95 -34.61 59.56
N LEU A 10 -18.75 -34.76 60.12
CA LEU A 10 -17.57 -35.50 59.59
C LEU A 10 -17.65 -37.04 59.80
N PRO A 11 -16.94 -37.88 59.00
CA PRO A 11 -15.64 -38.41 59.47
C PRO A 11 -14.58 -38.72 58.38
N ARG A 12 -13.40 -39.19 58.84
CA ARG A 12 -12.17 -39.46 58.07
C ARG A 12 -12.20 -40.77 57.25
N SER A 13 -11.36 -40.77 56.20
CA SER A 13 -10.42 -41.83 55.76
C SER A 13 -10.67 -42.58 54.43
N LEU A 14 -9.54 -42.80 53.74
CA LEU A 14 -9.20 -43.82 52.74
C LEU A 14 -9.69 -43.70 51.26
N LEU A 15 -8.68 -43.41 50.43
CA LEU A 15 -8.33 -44.05 49.14
C LEU A 15 -9.01 -43.66 47.80
N CYS A 16 -8.10 -43.39 46.86
CA CYS A 16 -8.11 -43.70 45.42
C CYS A 16 -8.59 -42.68 44.35
N ILE A 17 -7.56 -42.08 43.72
CA ILE A 17 -7.29 -42.09 42.27
C ILE A 17 -7.96 -41.02 41.36
N THR A 18 -7.09 -40.42 40.52
CA THR A 18 -7.25 -39.64 39.27
C THR A 18 -7.69 -38.16 39.23
N GLU A 19 -6.99 -37.47 38.32
CA GLU A 19 -7.33 -36.27 37.52
C GLU A 19 -7.06 -34.84 38.03
N ASP A 20 -5.93 -34.33 37.53
CA ASP A 20 -5.70 -33.02 36.89
C ASP A 20 -5.97 -31.69 37.61
N ASN A 21 -4.84 -31.05 37.99
CA ASN A 21 -4.71 -29.60 38.10
C ASN A 21 -3.25 -29.15 37.86
N SER A 22 -2.82 -29.11 36.60
CA SER A 22 -1.42 -28.77 36.22
C SER A 22 -1.20 -27.29 35.84
N SER A 23 -2.25 -26.58 35.40
CA SER A 23 -2.15 -25.24 34.80
C SER A 23 -1.84 -24.11 35.80
N HIS A 24 -2.27 -24.24 37.05
CA HIS A 24 -2.05 -23.19 38.07
C HIS A 24 -0.66 -23.27 38.74
N CYS A 25 -0.10 -24.47 38.87
CA CYS A 25 1.22 -24.67 39.48
C CYS A 25 2.39 -24.27 38.56
N GLN A 26 2.25 -24.41 37.24
CA GLN A 26 3.31 -23.99 36.29
C GLN A 26 3.53 -22.47 36.32
N ASN A 27 2.46 -21.66 36.28
CA ASN A 27 2.54 -20.20 36.29
C ASN A 27 3.22 -19.63 37.55
N LEU A 28 2.99 -20.22 38.72
CA LEU A 28 3.65 -19.84 39.98
C LEU A 28 5.14 -20.25 40.02
N THR A 29 5.48 -21.37 39.38
CA THR A 29 6.86 -21.90 39.35
C THR A 29 7.74 -21.09 38.39
N ILE A 30 7.23 -20.72 37.21
CA ILE A 30 7.93 -19.86 36.25
C ILE A 30 8.21 -18.46 36.85
N LYS A 31 7.22 -17.84 37.52
CA LYS A 31 7.42 -16.56 38.23
C LYS A 31 8.52 -16.63 39.30
N LYS A 32 8.59 -17.72 40.08
CA LYS A 32 9.63 -17.89 41.11
C LYS A 32 11.02 -18.19 40.52
N GLY A 33 11.10 -18.99 39.45
CA GLY A 33 12.35 -19.32 38.76
C GLY A 33 13.04 -18.08 38.16
N LEU A 34 12.30 -17.24 37.43
CA LEU A 34 12.82 -16.00 36.84
C LEU A 34 13.29 -14.97 37.90
N THR A 35 12.63 -14.94 39.08
CA THR A 35 12.98 -13.97 40.13
C THR A 35 14.27 -14.36 40.87
N ASN A 36 14.49 -15.66 41.12
CA ASN A 36 15.64 -16.15 41.90
C ASN A 36 16.99 -16.09 41.16
N LEU A 37 17.00 -16.18 39.83
CA LEU A 37 18.25 -16.05 39.05
C LEU A 37 18.71 -14.59 38.90
N LEU A 38 17.81 -13.61 39.10
CA LEU A 38 18.16 -12.19 39.05
C LEU A 38 18.71 -11.66 40.37
N SER A 39 18.35 -12.25 41.52
CA SER A 39 18.92 -11.85 42.83
C SER A 39 20.41 -12.24 42.95
N GLN A 40 20.79 -13.41 42.39
CA GLN A 40 22.19 -13.88 42.37
C GLN A 40 23.15 -13.00 41.55
N ARG A 41 22.65 -12.09 40.69
CA ARG A 41 23.51 -11.17 39.92
C ARG A 41 23.77 -9.83 40.62
N ASN A 42 23.03 -9.49 41.67
CA ASN A 42 23.27 -8.27 42.45
C ASN A 42 24.48 -8.36 43.40
N SER A 43 25.01 -9.56 43.67
CA SER A 43 26.14 -9.78 44.59
C SER A 43 27.54 -9.70 43.93
N LEU A 44 27.62 -9.45 42.62
CA LEU A 44 28.88 -9.43 41.86
C LEU A 44 29.20 -8.09 41.17
N ALA A 45 28.44 -7.03 41.47
CA ALA A 45 28.80 -5.68 41.09
C ALA A 45 29.71 -5.04 42.17
N LYS A 46 31.02 -5.28 42.06
CA LYS A 46 32.04 -4.43 42.72
C LYS A 46 32.61 -3.46 41.69
N ASP A 47 32.90 -2.25 42.15
CA ASP A 47 33.38 -1.13 41.34
C ASP A 47 34.76 -1.41 40.72
N GLU A 48 34.91 -1.16 39.41
CA GLU A 48 36.21 -0.79 38.82
C GLU A 48 36.04 0.26 37.70
N PRO A 49 37.03 1.16 37.51
CA PRO A 49 36.94 2.30 36.59
C PRO A 49 37.39 1.97 35.15
N HIS A 50 37.40 3.00 34.29
CA HIS A 50 37.53 2.90 32.82
C HIS A 50 38.88 2.37 32.26
N THR A 51 38.82 1.97 30.99
CA THR A 51 39.91 1.63 30.03
C THR A 51 40.58 0.27 30.26
N THR A 52 40.51 -0.72 29.36
CA THR A 52 40.84 -0.70 27.91
C THR A 52 40.07 -1.79 27.11
N THR A 53 40.17 -1.75 25.78
CA THR A 53 39.60 -2.75 24.85
C THR A 53 40.31 -4.11 24.92
N PRO A 54 39.55 -5.22 24.84
CA PRO A 54 39.88 -6.36 24.00
C PRO A 54 39.11 -6.28 22.66
N GLU A 55 39.74 -6.73 21.57
CA GLU A 55 39.29 -6.50 20.20
C GLU A 55 38.02 -7.27 19.76
N PRO A 56 37.30 -6.78 18.73
CA PRO A 56 36.07 -7.40 18.22
C PRO A 56 36.37 -8.60 17.33
N GLY A 57 35.86 -9.78 17.71
CA GLY A 57 36.17 -11.04 17.05
C GLY A 57 34.97 -11.97 16.87
N LEU A 58 34.00 -11.60 16.04
CA LEU A 58 33.16 -12.59 15.34
C LEU A 58 32.72 -12.06 13.98
N LEU A 59 33.25 -12.70 12.94
CA LEU A 59 33.12 -12.34 11.54
C LEU A 59 31.73 -12.67 11.00
N LEU A 60 31.00 -11.67 10.48
CA LEU A 60 30.23 -11.89 9.26
C LEU A 60 31.18 -11.63 8.09
N GLY A 61 31.94 -12.67 7.74
CA GLY A 61 32.97 -12.59 6.70
C GLY A 61 32.36 -12.32 5.33
N SER A 62 32.96 -11.40 4.58
CA SER A 62 32.79 -11.32 3.12
C SER A 62 33.41 -12.56 2.48
N GLY A 63 32.62 -13.61 2.31
CA GLY A 63 33.08 -14.88 1.74
C GLY A 63 32.00 -15.95 1.84
N SER A 64 31.74 -16.61 0.72
CA SER A 64 30.65 -17.57 0.54
C SER A 64 30.77 -18.84 1.41
N LYS A 65 30.39 -18.76 2.69
CA LYS A 65 30.03 -19.91 3.54
C LYS A 65 28.91 -19.50 4.49
N ILE A 66 27.76 -20.17 4.38
CA ILE A 66 26.57 -19.93 5.18
C ILE A 66 26.86 -20.31 6.64
N PHE A 67 26.91 -19.32 7.54
CA PHE A 67 26.80 -19.59 8.97
C PHE A 67 25.36 -19.97 9.28
N THR A 68 25.13 -21.27 9.52
CA THR A 68 23.84 -21.77 10.00
C THR A 68 23.66 -21.47 11.48
N TYR A 69 23.26 -20.23 11.81
CA TYR A 69 22.73 -19.93 13.15
C TYR A 69 21.49 -20.81 13.35
N ARG A 70 21.61 -21.80 14.24
CA ARG A 70 20.52 -22.74 14.54
C ARG A 70 19.56 -22.01 15.47
N TRP A 71 18.40 -21.61 14.95
CA TRP A 71 17.37 -20.96 15.77
C TRP A 71 17.01 -21.85 16.97
N PRO A 72 16.76 -21.28 18.16
CA PRO A 72 16.28 -22.04 19.31
C PRO A 72 15.02 -22.83 18.98
N THR A 73 15.03 -24.12 19.27
CA THR A 73 13.87 -25.01 19.14
C THR A 73 13.17 -25.14 20.49
N GLY A 74 11.94 -24.67 20.60
CA GLY A 74 11.16 -24.67 21.85
C GLY A 74 10.07 -23.60 21.86
N PRO A 75 9.44 -23.34 23.02
CA PRO A 75 8.45 -22.28 23.18
C PRO A 75 8.97 -20.89 22.76
N PHE A 76 8.14 -20.10 22.07
CA PHE A 76 8.53 -18.81 21.49
C PHE A 76 9.22 -17.87 22.50
N LEU A 77 8.68 -17.73 23.72
CA LEU A 77 9.25 -16.86 24.75
C LEU A 77 10.64 -17.33 25.24
N GLU A 78 10.88 -18.64 25.33
CA GLU A 78 12.17 -19.21 25.75
C GLU A 78 13.23 -19.00 24.65
N GLY A 79 12.86 -19.22 23.39
CA GLY A 79 13.73 -18.94 22.25
C GLY A 79 14.08 -17.46 22.13
N LEU A 80 13.10 -16.56 22.32
CA LEU A 80 13.35 -15.12 22.33
C LEU A 80 14.21 -14.71 23.54
N GLN A 81 13.98 -15.29 24.72
CA GLN A 81 14.84 -15.09 25.89
C GLN A 81 16.29 -15.46 25.58
N ARG A 82 16.52 -16.57 24.87
CA ARG A 82 17.87 -16.99 24.45
C ARG A 82 18.51 -15.96 23.52
N VAL A 83 17.79 -15.45 22.53
CA VAL A 83 18.28 -14.37 21.64
C VAL A 83 18.62 -13.11 22.43
N CYS A 84 17.77 -12.70 23.39
CA CYS A 84 18.04 -11.54 24.24
C CYS A 84 19.26 -11.72 25.16
N LEU A 85 19.53 -12.95 25.62
CA LEU A 85 20.70 -13.31 26.42
C LEU A 85 21.99 -13.37 25.58
N ASP A 86 21.94 -13.98 24.41
CA ASP A 86 23.07 -14.07 23.47
C ASP A 86 23.51 -12.68 22.99
N ALA A 87 22.56 -11.74 22.83
CA ALA A 87 22.85 -10.34 22.55
C ALA A 87 23.57 -9.58 23.70
N ASN A 88 23.64 -10.16 24.91
CA ASN A 88 24.39 -9.68 26.09
C ASN A 88 24.24 -8.17 26.40
N VAL A 89 23.03 -7.64 26.24
CA VAL A 89 22.75 -6.21 26.37
C VAL A 89 22.85 -5.76 27.82
N LYS A 90 23.75 -4.84 28.10
CA LYS A 90 23.98 -4.24 29.42
C LYS A 90 23.08 -3.02 29.64
N ARG A 91 22.84 -2.67 30.91
CA ARG A 91 22.20 -1.38 31.26
C ARG A 91 23.08 -0.23 30.77
N CYS A 92 22.46 0.77 30.13
CA CYS A 92 23.16 1.96 29.66
C CYS A 92 22.93 3.13 30.62
N SER A 93 24.01 3.82 30.98
CA SER A 93 24.01 5.05 31.82
C SER A 93 24.34 6.32 31.03
N ASN A 94 24.55 6.22 29.71
CA ASN A 94 24.81 7.37 28.85
C ASN A 94 23.58 8.31 28.82
N LYS A 95 23.82 9.61 29.03
CA LYS A 95 22.77 10.63 29.17
C LYS A 95 21.90 10.78 27.92
N ASP A 96 22.48 10.70 26.73
CA ASP A 96 21.77 10.84 25.45
C ASP A 96 20.86 9.62 25.21
N CYS A 97 21.35 8.42 25.52
CA CYS A 97 20.55 7.19 25.52
C CYS A 97 19.38 7.30 26.51
N LEU A 98 19.63 7.78 27.73
CA LEU A 98 18.56 7.97 28.73
C LEU A 98 17.54 9.01 28.27
N ALA A 99 17.96 10.09 27.59
CA ALA A 99 17.06 11.08 27.01
C ALA A 99 16.19 10.50 25.88
N VAL A 100 16.75 9.70 24.97
CA VAL A 100 15.95 8.98 23.95
C VAL A 100 14.98 8.00 24.60
N LYS A 101 15.42 7.25 25.61
CA LYS A 101 14.56 6.30 26.34
C LYS A 101 13.40 7.00 27.06
N ALA A 102 13.63 8.20 27.62
CA ALA A 102 12.60 9.00 28.26
C ALA A 102 11.52 9.49 27.28
N LYS A 103 11.85 9.69 25.99
CA LYS A 103 10.86 10.01 24.94
C LYS A 103 9.90 8.86 24.65
N ALA A 104 10.32 7.60 24.89
CA ALA A 104 9.54 6.39 24.60
C ALA A 104 8.34 6.15 25.55
N LYS A 105 7.70 7.22 26.03
CA LYS A 105 6.51 7.22 26.91
C LYS A 105 5.33 6.45 26.33
N ASN A 106 5.19 6.45 24.99
CA ASN A 106 4.10 5.81 24.25
C ASN A 106 4.48 4.43 23.67
N ALA A 107 5.66 3.89 24.01
CA ALA A 107 6.06 2.55 23.61
C ALA A 107 5.15 1.49 24.29
N PRO A 108 4.76 0.40 23.59
CA PRO A 108 3.80 -0.59 24.08
C PRO A 108 4.09 -1.10 25.49
N ALA A 109 3.02 -1.35 26.26
CA ALA A 109 3.13 -2.04 27.54
C ALA A 109 3.44 -3.53 27.32
N CYS A 110 4.17 -4.14 28.26
CA CYS A 110 4.43 -5.57 28.28
C CYS A 110 4.72 -6.03 29.71
N ASN A 111 4.05 -7.08 30.15
CA ASN A 111 4.17 -7.67 31.48
C ASN A 111 5.54 -8.33 31.71
N TRP A 112 6.27 -8.69 30.64
CA TRP A 112 7.69 -9.05 30.73
C TRP A 112 8.56 -7.78 30.79
N ALA A 113 8.53 -7.11 31.94
CA ALA A 113 9.20 -5.84 32.17
C ALA A 113 10.69 -5.86 31.78
N SER A 114 11.42 -6.94 32.06
CA SER A 114 12.83 -7.09 31.68
C SER A 114 13.06 -7.08 30.17
N PHE A 115 12.16 -7.68 29.38
CA PHE A 115 12.23 -7.67 27.92
C PHE A 115 11.88 -6.28 27.36
N ARG A 116 10.85 -5.61 27.90
CA ARG A 116 10.53 -4.22 27.53
C ARG A 116 11.71 -3.28 27.80
N GLU A 117 12.35 -3.42 28.96
CA GLU A 117 13.53 -2.65 29.33
C GLU A 117 14.74 -2.97 28.44
N TRP A 118 14.93 -4.22 28.03
CA TRP A 118 15.94 -4.64 27.05
C TRP A 118 15.70 -3.94 25.69
N ALA A 119 14.50 -4.05 25.12
CA ALA A 119 14.14 -3.47 23.82
C ALA A 119 14.32 -1.94 23.80
N LEU A 120 13.80 -1.25 24.82
CA LEU A 120 13.95 0.21 24.94
C LEU A 120 15.40 0.64 25.12
N THR A 121 16.23 -0.15 25.80
CA THR A 121 17.65 0.18 25.99
C THR A 121 18.43 0.06 24.68
N ILE A 122 18.21 -1.00 23.88
CA ILE A 122 18.89 -1.15 22.58
C ILE A 122 18.50 -0.03 21.63
N LEU A 123 17.20 0.24 21.49
CA LEU A 123 16.70 1.32 20.63
C LEU A 123 17.32 2.66 21.00
N ALA A 124 17.31 2.99 22.30
CA ALA A 124 17.87 4.23 22.79
C ALA A 124 19.38 4.34 22.56
N CYS A 125 20.14 3.27 22.82
CA CYS A 125 21.58 3.21 22.54
C CYS A 125 21.89 3.39 21.06
N ARG A 126 21.09 2.78 20.19
CA ARG A 126 21.26 2.83 18.73
C ARG A 126 20.94 4.21 18.15
N LEU A 127 19.81 4.79 18.53
CA LEU A 127 19.37 6.10 18.02
C LEU A 127 20.20 7.27 18.58
N ALA A 128 20.71 7.17 19.80
CA ALA A 128 21.61 8.19 20.37
C ALA A 128 23.04 8.12 19.80
N SER A 129 23.49 6.94 19.33
CA SER A 129 24.88 6.73 18.91
C SER A 129 25.10 6.99 17.41
N SER A 130 25.71 8.12 17.07
CA SER A 130 26.16 8.41 15.70
C SER A 130 27.21 7.42 15.14
N LYS A 131 27.87 6.63 16.01
CA LYS A 131 28.97 5.72 15.66
C LYS A 131 28.73 4.22 15.97
N ALA A 132 27.65 3.82 16.65
CA ALA A 132 27.47 2.44 17.13
C ALA A 132 26.53 1.57 16.26
N LYS A 133 26.62 1.70 14.93
CA LYS A 133 25.71 1.04 13.98
C LYS A 133 25.90 -0.49 13.83
N GLY A 134 26.96 -1.07 14.38
CA GLY A 134 27.22 -2.52 14.35
C GLY A 134 26.33 -3.29 15.32
N ASP A 135 26.85 -3.57 16.51
CA ASP A 135 26.31 -4.58 17.45
C ASP A 135 24.84 -4.37 17.86
N THR A 136 24.41 -3.12 18.07
CA THR A 136 23.02 -2.83 18.46
C THR A 136 22.02 -3.08 17.33
N SER A 137 22.44 -2.93 16.07
CA SER A 137 21.63 -3.30 14.90
C SER A 137 21.40 -4.80 14.88
N THR A 138 22.48 -5.56 15.10
CA THR A 138 22.46 -7.03 15.08
C THR A 138 21.50 -7.59 16.13
N ALA A 139 21.45 -7.02 17.34
CA ALA A 139 20.52 -7.47 18.39
C ALA A 139 19.04 -7.26 18.03
N ILE A 140 18.67 -6.12 17.44
CA ILE A 140 17.29 -5.87 16.95
C ILE A 140 16.96 -6.84 15.82
N THR A 141 17.83 -6.92 14.81
CA THR A 141 17.64 -7.82 13.67
C THR A 141 17.52 -9.28 14.11
N MET A 142 18.37 -9.79 15.01
CA MET A 142 18.28 -11.18 15.48
C MET A 142 16.95 -11.49 16.18
N ALA A 143 16.42 -10.56 16.99
CA ALA A 143 15.12 -10.75 17.65
C ALA A 143 13.95 -10.73 16.65
N LEU A 144 14.00 -9.84 15.64
CA LEU A 144 12.99 -9.79 14.58
C LEU A 144 13.04 -11.04 13.69
N ASN A 145 14.24 -11.48 13.28
CA ASN A 145 14.46 -12.68 12.48
C ASN A 145 13.98 -13.95 13.20
N PHE A 146 14.31 -14.10 14.49
CA PHE A 146 13.82 -15.21 15.30
C PHE A 146 12.29 -15.19 15.39
N THR A 147 11.70 -14.00 15.56
CA THR A 147 10.25 -13.84 15.67
C THR A 147 9.55 -14.21 14.37
N ASP A 148 10.05 -13.76 13.22
CA ASP A 148 9.50 -14.18 11.92
C ASP A 148 9.62 -15.70 11.71
N PHE A 149 10.78 -16.29 12.02
CA PHE A 149 11.01 -17.73 11.93
C PHE A 149 10.06 -18.55 12.85
N ALA A 150 9.99 -18.20 14.13
CA ALA A 150 9.20 -18.93 15.12
C ALA A 150 7.68 -18.86 14.87
N LEU A 151 7.23 -17.87 14.10
CA LEU A 151 5.82 -17.69 13.77
C LEU A 151 5.44 -18.31 12.42
N GLN A 152 6.38 -18.48 11.48
CA GLN A 152 6.15 -19.25 10.24
C GLN A 152 5.77 -20.73 10.50
N SER A 153 6.13 -21.27 11.67
CA SER A 153 5.87 -22.66 12.07
C SER A 153 4.81 -22.80 13.17
N ARG A 154 4.01 -21.75 13.42
CA ARG A 154 3.06 -21.70 14.54
C ARG A 154 1.63 -21.92 14.09
N GLU A 155 0.95 -22.89 14.68
CA GLU A 155 -0.49 -23.16 14.48
C GLU A 155 -1.35 -22.59 15.62
N GLU A 156 -0.82 -22.56 16.85
CA GLU A 156 -1.53 -22.10 18.05
C GLU A 156 -1.63 -20.56 18.14
N PRO A 157 -2.74 -19.98 18.65
CA PRO A 157 -2.87 -18.54 18.84
C PRO A 157 -1.86 -18.00 19.86
N PHE A 158 -1.62 -16.68 19.83
CA PHE A 158 -0.79 -16.03 20.83
C PHE A 158 -1.45 -16.02 22.21
N THR A 159 -0.67 -16.30 23.25
CA THR A 159 -1.03 -15.89 24.61
C THR A 159 -0.98 -14.37 24.76
N GLU A 160 -1.60 -13.85 25.82
CA GLU A 160 -1.61 -12.41 26.12
C GLU A 160 -0.18 -11.83 26.21
N LEU A 161 0.72 -12.52 26.92
CA LEU A 161 2.09 -12.08 27.09
C LEU A 161 2.89 -12.07 25.78
N GLU A 162 2.70 -13.09 24.94
CA GLU A 162 3.37 -13.15 23.63
C GLU A 162 2.86 -12.04 22.70
N SER A 163 1.56 -11.72 22.75
CA SER A 163 0.97 -10.60 22.02
C SER A 163 1.63 -9.27 22.43
N GLU A 164 1.85 -9.04 23.72
CA GLU A 164 2.53 -7.84 24.23
C GLU A 164 4.01 -7.76 23.79
N VAL A 165 4.74 -8.88 23.88
CA VAL A 165 6.14 -9.01 23.41
C VAL A 165 6.23 -8.68 21.92
N TYR A 166 5.34 -9.25 21.13
CA TYR A 166 5.20 -9.04 19.70
C TYR A 166 4.91 -7.57 19.36
N GLU A 167 4.06 -6.87 20.13
CA GLU A 167 3.80 -5.44 19.94
C GLU A 167 5.03 -4.57 20.21
N VAL A 168 5.79 -4.88 21.28
CA VAL A 168 7.06 -4.18 21.57
C VAL A 168 8.04 -4.36 20.42
N LEU A 169 8.20 -5.58 19.90
CA LEU A 169 9.05 -5.86 18.74
C LEU A 169 8.58 -5.14 17.47
N SER A 170 7.27 -5.04 17.25
CA SER A 170 6.76 -4.39 16.05
C SER A 170 6.82 -2.87 16.10
N TRP A 171 6.62 -2.28 17.27
CA TRP A 171 6.87 -0.87 17.48
C TRP A 171 8.37 -0.57 17.32
N LEU A 172 9.24 -1.43 17.89
CA LEU A 172 10.70 -1.34 17.75
C LEU A 172 11.12 -1.35 16.27
N ALA A 173 10.62 -2.30 15.47
CA ALA A 173 10.90 -2.38 14.03
C ALA A 173 10.46 -1.14 13.26
N GLN A 174 9.27 -0.59 13.57
CA GLN A 174 8.77 0.63 12.94
C GLN A 174 9.60 1.87 13.32
N VAL A 175 9.94 2.05 14.59
CA VAL A 175 10.71 3.22 15.05
C VAL A 175 12.14 3.19 14.52
N ASP A 176 12.77 2.02 14.55
CA ASP A 176 14.16 1.83 14.14
C ASP A 176 14.37 1.75 12.62
N GLN A 177 13.28 1.64 11.85
CA GLN A 177 13.27 1.59 10.38
C GLN A 177 14.14 0.47 9.79
N VAL A 178 14.34 -0.63 10.52
CA VAL A 178 14.95 -1.86 9.98
C VAL A 178 14.03 -2.41 8.91
N GLN A 179 14.52 -2.48 7.68
CA GLN A 179 13.74 -3.05 6.59
C GLN A 179 13.58 -4.58 6.74
N ASP A 180 12.45 -5.05 6.22
CA ASP A 180 12.20 -6.41 5.69
C ASP A 180 11.72 -7.54 6.63
N PHE A 181 11.03 -7.21 7.73
CA PHE A 181 10.25 -8.20 8.52
C PHE A 181 8.79 -7.79 8.68
N ASP A 182 7.88 -8.51 8.02
CA ASP A 182 6.43 -8.30 8.12
C ASP A 182 5.76 -9.24 9.11
N ILE A 183 6.13 -9.04 10.37
CA ILE A 183 5.60 -9.72 11.54
C ILE A 183 4.06 -9.60 11.68
N ARG A 184 3.40 -8.63 11.01
CA ARG A 184 1.93 -8.42 11.04
C ARG A 184 1.11 -9.65 10.64
N ARG A 185 1.70 -10.55 9.86
CA ARG A 185 1.17 -11.87 9.48
C ARG A 185 0.53 -12.64 10.64
N ASN A 186 1.07 -12.45 11.83
CA ASN A 186 0.77 -13.26 13.02
C ASN A 186 -0.24 -12.61 13.98
N ILE A 187 -0.80 -11.44 13.63
CA ILE A 187 -1.96 -10.91 14.34
C ILE A 187 -3.15 -11.83 14.03
N PRO A 188 -3.91 -12.33 15.04
CA PRO A 188 -5.08 -13.18 14.82
C PRO A 188 -6.15 -12.51 13.95
N ASP A 189 -6.87 -13.30 13.13
CA ASP A 189 -7.90 -12.78 12.21
C ASP A 189 -9.12 -12.23 12.96
N ASP A 190 -9.46 -12.82 14.11
CA ASP A 190 -10.54 -12.36 14.99
C ASP A 190 -10.28 -10.98 15.61
N ALA A 191 -9.01 -10.57 15.73
CA ALA A 191 -8.63 -9.23 16.17
C ALA A 191 -9.16 -8.12 15.25
N VAL A 192 -9.39 -8.42 13.96
CA VAL A 192 -10.04 -7.50 13.01
C VAL A 192 -11.52 -7.35 13.36
N PHE A 193 -12.24 -8.46 13.57
CA PHE A 193 -13.66 -8.42 13.97
C PHE A 193 -13.88 -7.72 15.32
N GLY A 194 -12.98 -7.93 16.29
CA GLY A 194 -12.97 -7.18 17.55
C GLY A 194 -12.81 -5.67 17.34
N ALA A 195 -11.96 -5.25 16.40
CA ALA A 195 -11.78 -3.85 16.03
C ALA A 195 -13.01 -3.26 15.33
N LEU A 196 -13.68 -4.02 14.45
CA LEU A 196 -14.97 -3.61 13.84
C LEU A 196 -16.09 -3.46 14.88
N GLY A 197 -16.06 -4.23 15.98
CA GLY A 197 -16.94 -4.02 17.13
C GLY A 197 -16.71 -2.67 17.81
N VAL A 198 -15.44 -2.30 18.02
CA VAL A 198 -15.04 -1.00 18.58
C VAL A 198 -15.39 0.15 17.64
N ALA A 199 -15.20 -0.02 16.33
CA ALA A 199 -15.58 0.99 15.34
C ALA A 199 -17.07 1.34 15.42
N ARG A 200 -17.93 0.32 15.48
CA ARG A 200 -19.38 0.47 15.59
C ARG A 200 -19.79 1.15 16.90
N SER A 201 -19.18 0.80 18.04
CA SER A 201 -19.49 1.45 19.32
C SER A 201 -19.09 2.94 19.37
N LEU A 202 -18.12 3.35 18.54
CA LEU A 202 -17.69 4.74 18.37
C LEU A 202 -18.46 5.50 17.27
N GLY A 203 -19.32 4.83 16.49
CA GLY A 203 -19.99 5.42 15.32
C GLY A 203 -19.03 5.74 14.16
N ILE A 204 -17.98 4.94 13.98
CA ILE A 204 -17.05 5.07 12.85
C ILE A 204 -17.66 4.41 11.61
N CYS A 205 -17.65 5.11 10.48
CA CYS A 205 -18.14 4.59 9.20
C CYS A 205 -17.32 3.37 8.75
N GLU A 206 -17.98 2.21 8.60
CA GLU A 206 -17.32 0.95 8.29
C GLU A 206 -16.58 0.99 6.93
N ASN A 207 -17.18 1.59 5.89
CA ASN A 207 -16.51 1.81 4.61
C ASN A 207 -15.20 2.62 4.73
N ARG A 208 -15.18 3.68 5.56
CA ARG A 208 -13.95 4.47 5.74
C ARG A 208 -12.87 3.67 6.42
N LEU A 209 -13.25 2.81 7.37
CA LEU A 209 -12.33 1.94 8.09
C LEU A 209 -11.74 0.84 7.20
N TRP A 210 -12.56 0.17 6.38
CA TRP A 210 -12.08 -0.83 5.42
C TRP A 210 -11.21 -0.20 4.32
N ASN A 211 -11.48 1.03 3.89
CA ASN A 211 -10.55 1.75 3.01
C ASN A 211 -9.15 1.93 3.64
N LEU A 212 -9.02 1.88 4.97
CA LEU A 212 -7.71 1.89 5.64
C LEU A 212 -6.94 0.57 5.52
N SER A 213 -7.57 -0.61 5.40
CA SER A 213 -6.81 -1.86 5.15
C SER A 213 -6.08 -1.80 3.82
N VAL A 214 -6.76 -1.29 2.80
CA VAL A 214 -6.22 -1.07 1.44
C VAL A 214 -5.14 0.02 1.46
N ALA A 215 -5.31 1.06 2.29
CA ALA A 215 -4.33 2.15 2.44
C ALA A 215 -3.05 1.70 3.17
N THR A 216 -3.15 0.98 4.29
CA THR A 216 -2.00 0.38 5.00
C THR A 216 -1.38 -0.79 4.22
N GLY A 217 -2.18 -1.44 3.37
CA GLY A 217 -1.84 -2.68 2.67
C GLY A 217 -1.96 -3.92 3.54
N TYR A 218 -2.63 -3.84 4.69
CA TYR A 218 -2.77 -4.96 5.61
C TYR A 218 -3.99 -4.80 6.51
N GLU A 219 -4.98 -5.70 6.43
CA GLU A 219 -6.24 -5.53 7.18
C GLU A 219 -6.06 -5.53 8.70
N LYS A 220 -5.10 -6.30 9.22
CA LYS A 220 -4.82 -6.37 10.66
C LYS A 220 -4.26 -5.06 11.23
N ASP A 221 -3.81 -4.11 10.41
CA ASP A 221 -3.47 -2.75 10.88
C ASP A 221 -4.71 -1.98 11.37
N ILE A 222 -5.94 -2.33 10.93
CA ILE A 222 -7.19 -1.82 11.52
C ILE A 222 -7.25 -2.13 13.03
N SER A 223 -6.82 -3.33 13.44
CA SER A 223 -6.82 -3.74 14.86
C SER A 223 -5.83 -2.94 15.72
N ILE A 224 -4.80 -2.37 15.10
CA ILE A 224 -3.79 -1.53 15.77
C ILE A 224 -4.25 -0.08 15.78
N LEU A 225 -4.80 0.43 14.68
CA LEU A 225 -5.35 1.80 14.57
C LEU A 225 -6.45 2.04 15.61
N LEU A 226 -7.34 1.06 15.83
CA LEU A 226 -8.44 1.16 16.80
C LEU A 226 -8.07 0.73 18.22
N ARG A 227 -6.85 0.27 18.49
CA ARG A 227 -6.46 -0.27 19.81
C ARG A 227 -6.50 0.76 20.94
N GLU A 228 -5.95 1.95 20.70
CA GLU A 228 -5.96 3.03 21.70
C GLU A 228 -7.38 3.60 21.92
N ALA A 229 -8.29 3.41 20.96
CA ALA A 229 -9.70 3.70 21.10
C ALA A 229 -10.42 2.61 21.95
N ARG A 230 -10.14 1.32 21.68
CA ARG A 230 -10.62 0.17 22.49
C ARG A 230 -10.22 0.28 23.95
N ASN A 231 -8.98 0.66 24.21
CA ASN A 231 -8.40 0.76 25.56
C ASN A 231 -8.91 1.98 26.36
N GLY A 232 -9.92 2.72 25.85
CA GLY A 232 -10.59 3.81 26.54
C GLY A 232 -9.76 5.10 26.71
N LYS A 233 -8.46 5.08 26.41
CA LYS A 233 -7.59 6.27 26.45
C LYS A 233 -8.11 7.36 25.52
N LEU A 234 -8.32 7.05 24.23
CA LEU A 234 -8.84 8.03 23.29
C LEU A 234 -10.31 8.38 23.57
N ASN A 235 -11.14 7.38 23.94
CA ASN A 235 -12.57 7.62 24.13
C ASN A 235 -12.86 8.55 25.32
N LYS A 236 -12.05 8.50 26.40
CA LYS A 236 -12.16 9.44 27.54
C LYS A 236 -11.68 10.85 27.24
N VAL A 237 -10.69 11.01 26.35
CA VAL A 237 -10.13 12.32 25.98
C VAL A 237 -11.02 13.04 24.96
N HIS A 238 -11.64 12.27 24.05
CA HIS A 238 -12.30 12.83 22.87
C HIS A 238 -13.84 12.76 22.88
N ASP A 239 -14.48 12.20 23.92
CA ASP A 239 -15.94 12.28 24.17
C ASP A 239 -16.80 12.07 22.91
N GLY A 240 -16.59 10.95 22.20
CA GLY A 240 -17.32 10.62 20.98
C GLY A 240 -16.94 11.39 19.71
N SER A 241 -15.88 12.20 19.70
CA SER A 241 -15.46 13.00 18.51
C SER A 241 -15.07 12.16 17.27
N PHE A 242 -14.85 10.85 17.42
CA PHE A 242 -14.66 9.92 16.29
C PHE A 242 -15.98 9.51 15.59
N ARG A 243 -17.13 9.92 16.12
CA ARG A 243 -18.46 9.59 15.57
C ARG A 243 -18.70 10.33 14.27
N HIS A 244 -19.04 9.57 13.24
CA HIS A 244 -19.52 10.10 11.97
C HIS A 244 -21.05 10.12 11.98
N LEU A 245 -21.63 11.31 12.04
CA LEU A 245 -23.09 11.47 12.13
C LEU A 245 -23.81 10.83 10.94
N HIS A 246 -24.85 10.04 11.20
CA HIS A 246 -25.68 9.34 10.22
C HIS A 246 -25.01 8.18 9.44
N HIS A 247 -23.78 7.78 9.80
CA HIS A 247 -23.08 6.70 9.12
C HIS A 247 -23.40 5.28 9.65
N ASP A 248 -24.31 5.14 10.61
CA ASP A 248 -24.62 3.89 11.32
C ASP A 248 -25.06 2.73 10.39
N ASN A 249 -25.56 3.05 9.18
CA ASN A 249 -26.02 2.09 8.18
C ASN A 249 -25.05 1.91 6.98
N CYS A 250 -23.85 2.49 6.99
CA CYS A 250 -22.91 2.36 5.85
C CYS A 250 -22.21 0.98 5.87
N PRO A 251 -22.40 0.11 4.86
CA PRO A 251 -21.68 -1.17 4.77
C PRO A 251 -20.20 -0.98 4.46
N ALA A 252 -19.40 -2.05 4.55
CA ALA A 252 -17.97 -2.05 4.20
C ALA A 252 -17.68 -1.53 2.78
N GLU A 253 -18.51 -1.88 1.80
CA GLU A 253 -18.29 -1.57 0.39
C GLU A 253 -18.73 -0.15 -0.02
N PHE A 254 -19.63 0.49 0.74
CA PHE A 254 -20.30 1.72 0.30
C PHE A 254 -20.59 2.72 1.42
N CYS A 255 -20.46 4.01 1.11
CA CYS A 255 -20.70 5.11 2.03
C CYS A 255 -21.71 6.10 1.41
N PHE A 256 -22.95 6.10 1.92
CA PHE A 256 -24.05 6.93 1.40
C PHE A 256 -23.76 8.44 1.35
N PHE A 257 -22.86 8.94 2.20
CA PHE A 257 -22.50 10.36 2.29
C PHE A 257 -21.29 10.74 1.45
N SER A 258 -20.52 9.76 0.97
CA SER A 258 -19.37 9.99 0.09
C SER A 258 -19.79 10.54 -1.28
N ASP A 259 -20.90 10.03 -1.81
CA ASP A 259 -21.34 10.24 -3.20
C ASP A 259 -22.50 11.25 -3.33
N GLN A 260 -22.88 11.94 -2.24
CA GLN A 260 -23.91 12.98 -2.28
C GLN A 260 -23.56 14.12 -3.26
N ASP A 261 -24.53 14.55 -4.06
CA ASP A 261 -24.36 15.70 -4.96
C ASP A 261 -24.38 17.01 -4.16
N SER A 262 -23.18 17.45 -3.78
CA SER A 262 -22.93 18.73 -3.09
C SER A 262 -23.45 19.99 -3.81
N THR A 263 -23.93 19.91 -5.06
CA THR A 263 -24.57 21.06 -5.72
C THR A 263 -25.96 21.40 -5.16
N SER A 264 -26.61 20.48 -4.43
CA SER A 264 -27.89 20.71 -3.75
C SER A 264 -27.75 21.22 -2.31
N VAL A 265 -26.54 21.27 -1.77
CA VAL A 265 -26.28 21.62 -0.35
C VAL A 265 -26.37 23.14 -0.15
N GLU A 266 -26.99 23.58 0.94
CA GLU A 266 -26.97 25.00 1.35
C GLU A 266 -25.56 25.43 1.76
N GLN A 267 -25.18 26.64 1.38
CA GLN A 267 -23.84 27.11 1.72
C GLN A 267 -23.70 27.40 3.22
N LEU A 268 -22.60 26.93 3.81
CA LEU A 268 -22.32 26.98 5.24
C LEU A 268 -22.31 28.43 5.74
N HIS A 269 -22.93 28.64 6.90
CA HIS A 269 -22.79 29.86 7.67
C HIS A 269 -21.93 29.61 8.90
N LYS A 270 -20.88 30.41 9.07
CA LYS A 270 -20.10 30.49 10.33
C LYS A 270 -20.64 31.57 11.29
N CYS A 271 -21.75 32.24 10.96
CA CYS A 271 -22.45 33.17 11.86
C CYS A 271 -23.79 32.60 12.33
N LEU A 272 -24.10 32.79 13.62
CA LEU A 272 -25.33 32.27 14.25
C LEU A 272 -26.61 32.75 13.57
N SER A 273 -26.63 33.99 13.06
CA SER A 273 -27.83 34.59 12.47
C SER A 273 -28.23 34.04 11.10
N LYS A 274 -27.34 33.31 10.40
CA LYS A 274 -27.47 32.90 8.98
C LYS A 274 -27.89 34.03 8.00
N ARG A 275 -27.74 35.30 8.38
CA ARG A 275 -28.19 36.50 7.60
C ARG A 275 -27.03 37.44 7.26
N CYS A 276 -25.82 36.92 7.05
CA CYS A 276 -24.64 37.74 6.80
C CYS A 276 -24.61 38.47 5.44
N GLY A 277 -25.54 38.17 4.54
CA GLY A 277 -25.49 38.56 3.13
C GLY A 277 -24.43 37.78 2.34
N LEU A 278 -24.19 38.21 1.10
CA LEU A 278 -23.29 37.57 0.14
C LEU A 278 -22.16 38.53 -0.28
N LEU A 279 -20.99 37.96 -0.63
CA LEU A 279 -19.93 38.62 -1.39
C LEU A 279 -19.95 38.09 -2.82
N GLN A 280 -19.74 38.97 -3.80
CA GLN A 280 -19.63 38.62 -5.22
C GLN A 280 -18.16 38.64 -5.67
N PHE A 281 -17.79 37.63 -6.45
CA PHE A 281 -16.48 37.45 -7.09
C PHE A 281 -16.69 37.41 -8.62
N PRO A 282 -16.14 38.37 -9.38
CA PRO A 282 -16.36 38.45 -10.83
C PRO A 282 -15.51 37.41 -11.58
N LEU A 283 -15.96 36.15 -11.61
CA LEU A 283 -15.17 35.04 -12.19
C LEU A 283 -14.84 35.23 -13.68
N HIS A 284 -15.74 35.88 -14.43
CA HIS A 284 -15.57 36.19 -15.85
C HIS A 284 -14.40 37.15 -16.16
N GLU A 285 -14.06 38.07 -15.24
CA GLU A 285 -12.94 39.01 -15.41
C GLU A 285 -11.57 38.32 -15.26
N VAL A 286 -11.55 37.12 -14.68
CA VAL A 286 -10.33 36.31 -14.45
C VAL A 286 -9.93 35.50 -15.69
N GLU A 287 -10.70 35.60 -16.79
CA GLU A 287 -10.48 34.85 -18.03
C GLU A 287 -9.79 35.66 -19.13
N THR A 288 -10.08 36.97 -19.21
CA THR A 288 -9.68 37.86 -20.31
C THR A 288 -8.29 38.44 -20.11
N ASN A 289 -7.96 38.85 -18.89
CA ASN A 289 -6.65 39.34 -18.51
C ASN A 289 -5.80 38.21 -17.92
N SER A 290 -4.47 38.33 -17.99
CA SER A 290 -3.50 37.40 -17.38
C SER A 290 -3.51 37.41 -15.83
N CYS A 291 -4.62 37.83 -15.22
CA CYS A 291 -4.85 37.94 -13.79
C CYS A 291 -4.76 36.60 -13.05
N SER A 292 -4.46 36.70 -11.77
CA SER A 292 -4.41 35.54 -10.90
C SER A 292 -5.82 35.10 -10.49
N ARG A 293 -6.09 33.79 -10.51
CA ARG A 293 -7.30 33.16 -9.93
C ARG A 293 -7.28 33.10 -8.40
N THR A 294 -6.66 34.10 -7.79
CA THR A 294 -6.47 34.20 -6.36
C THR A 294 -6.89 35.60 -5.97
N TRP A 295 -7.51 35.73 -4.81
CA TRP A 295 -8.18 36.95 -4.40
C TRP A 295 -7.46 37.57 -3.22
N TRP A 296 -7.10 38.85 -3.34
CA TRP A 296 -6.47 39.62 -2.27
C TRP A 296 -7.51 40.41 -1.47
N LEU A 297 -7.22 40.63 -0.19
CA LEU A 297 -8.15 41.17 0.79
C LEU A 297 -7.48 42.13 1.76
N GLY A 298 -7.22 43.36 1.31
CA GLY A 298 -6.80 44.45 2.18
C GLY A 298 -7.80 44.73 3.31
N ASP A 299 -7.37 45.53 4.29
CA ASP A 299 -8.18 45.86 5.47
C ASP A 299 -9.36 46.79 5.18
N HIS A 300 -9.28 47.60 4.13
CA HIS A 300 -10.26 48.65 3.84
C HIS A 300 -11.17 48.36 2.63
N SER A 301 -10.91 47.33 1.81
CA SER A 301 -11.78 47.00 0.68
C SER A 301 -12.88 46.02 1.07
N THR A 302 -14.14 46.47 1.02
CA THR A 302 -15.33 45.62 1.19
C THR A 302 -15.59 44.69 0.01
N LYS A 303 -14.87 44.88 -1.11
CA LYS A 303 -14.90 44.08 -2.33
C LYS A 303 -13.60 43.26 -2.46
N PRO A 304 -13.67 41.99 -2.92
CA PRO A 304 -12.50 41.20 -3.29
C PRO A 304 -11.93 41.68 -4.63
N HIS A 305 -10.60 41.61 -4.78
CA HIS A 305 -9.92 41.99 -6.02
C HIS A 305 -8.92 40.91 -6.45
N PRO A 306 -8.66 40.74 -7.77
CA PRO A 306 -7.64 39.81 -8.24
C PRO A 306 -6.26 40.14 -7.65
N ARG A 307 -5.55 39.11 -7.19
CA ARG A 307 -4.20 39.25 -6.62
C ARG A 307 -3.22 39.74 -7.69
N ALA A 308 -2.39 40.73 -7.31
CA ALA A 308 -1.23 41.14 -8.11
C ALA A 308 -0.27 39.96 -8.39
N ALA A 309 0.52 40.08 -9.46
CA ALA A 309 1.53 39.07 -9.77
C ALA A 309 2.61 39.00 -8.66
N GLY A 310 3.14 37.80 -8.40
CA GLY A 310 4.21 37.56 -7.42
C GLY A 310 3.81 37.50 -5.93
N VAL A 311 2.65 38.04 -5.54
CA VAL A 311 2.19 38.03 -4.13
C VAL A 311 1.94 36.58 -3.65
N PRO A 312 2.36 36.18 -2.43
CA PRO A 312 2.06 34.85 -1.88
C PRO A 312 0.57 34.63 -1.63
N TYR A 313 0.10 33.38 -1.64
CA TYR A 313 -1.30 33.01 -1.37
C TYR A 313 -1.40 31.63 -0.72
N VAL A 314 -2.51 31.38 -0.02
CA VAL A 314 -2.86 30.07 0.54
C VAL A 314 -3.93 29.41 -0.32
N ALA A 315 -3.80 28.11 -0.59
CA ALA A 315 -4.85 27.32 -1.20
C ALA A 315 -5.77 26.73 -0.13
N ILE A 316 -7.08 26.86 -0.29
CA ILE A 316 -8.08 26.22 0.59
C ILE A 316 -8.41 24.85 0.01
N SER A 317 -8.13 23.80 0.77
CA SER A 317 -8.54 22.43 0.48
C SER A 317 -9.71 22.09 1.40
N HIS A 318 -10.85 21.70 0.84
CA HIS A 318 -12.13 21.69 1.58
C HIS A 318 -13.14 20.67 1.08
N VAL A 319 -14.24 20.54 1.83
CA VAL A 319 -15.20 19.45 1.72
C VAL A 319 -16.56 20.01 1.28
N TRP A 320 -16.88 19.96 -0.01
CA TRP A 320 -18.08 20.59 -0.58
C TRP A 320 -19.40 20.17 0.07
N SER A 321 -19.52 18.92 0.56
CA SER A 321 -20.71 18.43 1.27
C SER A 321 -20.97 19.14 2.60
N ASP A 322 -19.97 19.80 3.17
CA ASP A 322 -20.09 20.54 4.43
C ASP A 322 -20.68 21.95 4.19
N GLY A 323 -21.18 22.21 2.97
CA GLY A 323 -21.68 23.51 2.54
C GLY A 323 -20.57 24.51 2.20
N THR A 324 -19.31 24.10 2.08
CA THR A 324 -18.23 25.03 1.72
C THR A 324 -18.09 25.26 0.21
N GLY A 325 -18.81 24.50 -0.63
CA GLY A 325 -18.88 24.74 -2.08
C GLY A 325 -19.78 25.94 -2.45
N SER A 326 -20.04 26.13 -3.75
CA SER A 326 -21.09 27.07 -4.17
C SER A 326 -22.49 26.59 -3.78
N GLY A 327 -22.74 25.27 -3.74
CA GLY A 327 -24.05 24.71 -3.43
C GLY A 327 -25.16 25.26 -4.35
N VAL A 328 -26.32 25.52 -3.75
CA VAL A 328 -27.48 26.19 -4.39
C VAL A 328 -27.23 27.65 -4.78
N GLN A 329 -26.11 28.25 -4.38
CA GLN A 329 -25.82 29.66 -4.58
C GLN A 329 -25.44 29.98 -6.04
N LYS A 330 -25.79 31.20 -6.49
CA LYS A 330 -25.34 31.73 -7.79
C LYS A 330 -23.81 31.75 -7.87
N GLU A 331 -23.28 31.51 -9.06
CA GLU A 331 -21.84 31.49 -9.34
C GLU A 331 -21.12 32.76 -8.88
N GLY A 332 -19.96 32.60 -8.24
CA GLY A 332 -19.18 33.69 -7.70
C GLY A 332 -19.79 34.35 -6.45
N PHE A 333 -20.91 33.86 -5.90
CA PHE A 333 -21.47 34.37 -4.66
C PHE A 333 -21.15 33.45 -3.47
N VAL A 334 -20.70 34.04 -2.36
CA VAL A 334 -20.41 33.32 -1.11
C VAL A 334 -20.86 34.08 0.13
N ASN A 335 -21.26 33.38 1.18
CA ASN A 335 -21.63 33.89 2.49
C ASN A 335 -20.49 34.72 3.09
N ARG A 336 -20.75 35.99 3.44
CA ARG A 336 -19.69 36.89 3.98
C ARG A 336 -19.03 36.31 5.23
N CYS A 337 -19.76 35.54 6.05
CA CYS A 337 -19.22 34.90 7.25
C CYS A 337 -18.29 33.71 6.96
N LEU A 338 -18.59 32.88 5.96
CA LEU A 338 -17.75 31.75 5.57
C LEU A 338 -16.44 32.25 4.96
N PHE A 339 -16.53 33.23 4.07
CA PHE A 339 -15.35 33.85 3.49
C PHE A 339 -14.50 34.60 4.53
N ARG A 340 -15.12 35.30 5.48
CA ARG A 340 -14.41 35.93 6.61
C ARG A 340 -13.67 34.89 7.45
N TYR A 341 -14.30 33.76 7.74
CA TYR A 341 -13.67 32.67 8.50
C TYR A 341 -12.38 32.16 7.81
N PHE A 342 -12.40 31.97 6.48
CA PHE A 342 -11.19 31.64 5.73
C PHE A 342 -10.18 32.79 5.67
N LYS A 343 -10.63 34.06 5.52
CA LYS A 343 -9.74 35.24 5.58
C LYS A 343 -8.97 35.31 6.91
N GLU A 344 -9.65 35.07 8.03
CA GLU A 344 -9.03 35.11 9.36
C GLU A 344 -8.04 33.96 9.56
N ALA A 345 -8.40 32.73 9.17
CA ALA A 345 -7.51 31.57 9.27
C ALA A 345 -6.25 31.71 8.37
N VAL A 346 -6.39 32.31 7.19
CA VAL A 346 -5.25 32.60 6.29
C VAL A 346 -4.36 33.73 6.84
N ARG A 347 -4.94 34.69 7.58
CA ARG A 347 -4.19 35.73 8.30
C ARG A 347 -3.45 35.22 9.53
N GLU A 348 -3.99 34.24 10.24
CA GLU A 348 -3.30 33.52 11.32
C GLU A 348 -2.03 32.82 10.81
N LEU A 349 -1.99 32.44 9.53
CA LEU A 349 -0.81 31.91 8.84
C LEU A 349 0.11 32.99 8.23
N GLY A 350 -0.18 34.28 8.43
CA GLY A 350 0.63 35.39 7.93
C GLY A 350 0.42 35.76 6.45
N TYR A 351 -0.69 35.34 5.83
CA TYR A 351 -0.99 35.61 4.41
C TYR A 351 -2.29 36.40 4.21
N GLU A 352 -2.45 37.00 3.03
CA GLU A 352 -3.61 37.86 2.69
C GLU A 352 -4.36 37.49 1.41
N ALA A 353 -3.84 36.55 0.62
CA ALA A 353 -4.44 36.13 -0.63
C ALA A 353 -4.86 34.65 -0.58
N ILE A 354 -6.00 34.36 -1.20
CA ILE A 354 -6.66 33.06 -1.14
C ILE A 354 -6.89 32.51 -2.55
N TRP A 355 -6.55 31.24 -2.77
CA TRP A 355 -7.14 30.41 -3.82
C TRP A 355 -8.17 29.49 -3.18
N TRP A 356 -9.40 29.50 -3.68
CA TRP A 356 -10.49 28.67 -3.18
C TRP A 356 -11.39 28.35 -4.36
N ASP A 357 -11.46 27.08 -4.75
CA ASP A 357 -12.10 26.62 -5.99
C ASP A 357 -13.46 27.27 -6.31
N THR A 358 -14.28 27.48 -5.28
CA THR A 358 -15.64 28.03 -5.25
C THR A 358 -15.70 29.48 -5.75
N ILE A 359 -14.59 30.21 -5.63
CA ILE A 359 -14.39 31.57 -6.15
C ILE A 359 -13.23 31.66 -7.17
N SER A 360 -12.55 30.55 -7.49
CA SER A 360 -11.38 30.52 -8.38
C SER A 360 -11.61 29.73 -9.67
N ILE A 361 -12.69 28.96 -9.76
CA ILE A 361 -13.06 28.11 -10.91
C ILE A 361 -14.43 28.55 -11.46
N PRO A 362 -14.51 29.02 -12.73
CA PRO A 362 -15.79 29.37 -13.36
C PRO A 362 -16.61 28.13 -13.71
N LYS A 363 -17.93 28.30 -13.92
CA LYS A 363 -18.85 27.23 -14.35
C LYS A 363 -18.87 27.02 -15.87
N GLU A 364 -18.48 28.01 -16.68
CA GLU A 364 -18.45 27.88 -18.16
C GLU A 364 -17.62 26.64 -18.57
N PRO A 365 -18.17 25.69 -19.35
CA PRO A 365 -17.54 24.39 -19.60
C PRO A 365 -16.10 24.40 -20.18
N ALA A 366 -15.72 25.36 -21.02
CA ALA A 366 -14.36 25.43 -21.57
C ALA A 366 -13.38 26.03 -20.55
N ALA A 367 -13.73 27.14 -19.92
CA ALA A 367 -12.97 27.81 -18.89
C ALA A 367 -12.83 26.94 -17.63
N ARG A 368 -13.88 26.23 -17.21
CA ARG A 368 -13.86 25.23 -16.12
C ARG A 368 -12.87 24.11 -16.41
N ARG A 369 -12.86 23.57 -17.64
CA ARG A 369 -11.86 22.56 -18.07
C ARG A 369 -10.44 23.15 -18.05
N LYS A 370 -10.25 24.37 -18.53
CA LYS A 370 -8.97 25.12 -18.47
C LYS A 370 -8.56 25.49 -17.03
N ALA A 371 -9.51 25.54 -16.11
CA ALA A 371 -9.27 25.78 -14.69
C ALA A 371 -8.83 24.51 -13.96
N ILE A 372 -9.58 23.42 -14.08
CA ILE A 372 -9.23 22.12 -13.50
C ILE A 372 -7.87 21.62 -14.01
N ARG A 373 -7.58 21.74 -15.31
CA ARG A 373 -6.25 21.41 -15.89
C ARG A 373 -5.10 22.26 -15.31
N ARG A 374 -5.38 23.39 -14.65
CA ARG A 374 -4.38 24.23 -13.97
C ARG A 374 -4.32 24.02 -12.45
N MET A 375 -5.21 23.22 -11.86
CA MET A 375 -5.26 22.91 -10.42
C MET A 375 -3.91 22.39 -9.90
N ASN A 376 -3.22 21.54 -10.68
CA ASN A 376 -1.84 21.10 -10.39
C ASN A 376 -0.87 22.25 -10.12
N ARG A 377 -0.96 23.32 -10.91
CA ARG A 377 -0.08 24.49 -10.76
C ARG A 377 -0.56 25.38 -9.62
N ASP A 378 -1.86 25.50 -9.42
CA ASP A 378 -2.42 26.37 -8.39
C ASP A 378 -2.04 25.84 -6.99
N PHE A 379 -2.24 24.55 -6.68
CA PHE A 379 -1.75 23.98 -5.40
C PHE A 379 -0.21 23.98 -5.27
N ARG A 380 0.54 23.62 -6.32
CA ARG A 380 2.02 23.65 -6.29
C ARG A 380 2.61 25.06 -6.10
N SER A 381 1.89 26.11 -6.49
CA SER A 381 2.36 27.51 -6.41
C SER A 381 1.83 28.26 -5.18
N ALA A 382 0.88 27.70 -4.44
CA ALA A 382 0.45 28.22 -3.15
C ALA A 382 1.62 28.17 -2.14
N LYS A 383 1.62 29.07 -1.15
CA LYS A 383 2.62 29.12 -0.08
C LYS A 383 2.37 28.12 1.04
N CYS A 384 1.12 27.72 1.23
CA CYS A 384 0.74 26.51 1.93
C CYS A 384 -0.71 26.18 1.54
N THR A 385 -1.18 25.02 1.97
CA THR A 385 -2.56 24.58 1.81
C THR A 385 -3.24 24.48 3.18
N LEU A 386 -4.37 25.18 3.34
CA LEU A 386 -5.19 25.13 4.54
C LEU A 386 -6.33 24.15 4.34
N VAL A 387 -6.34 23.09 5.13
CA VAL A 387 -7.36 22.03 5.13
C VAL A 387 -8.51 22.42 6.05
N HIS A 388 -9.72 22.46 5.49
CA HIS A 388 -10.97 22.64 6.22
C HIS A 388 -11.94 21.49 5.96
N ASP A 389 -12.26 20.76 7.02
CA ASP A 389 -13.24 19.70 7.07
C ASP A 389 -14.06 19.92 8.35
N GLN A 390 -15.39 19.88 8.29
CA GLN A 390 -16.20 20.20 9.45
C GLN A 390 -16.03 19.15 10.57
N TYR A 391 -15.78 17.88 10.25
CA TYR A 391 -15.45 16.84 11.23
C TYR A 391 -14.11 17.12 11.92
N LEU A 392 -13.07 17.57 11.19
CA LEU A 392 -11.79 17.94 11.81
C LEU A 392 -11.88 19.24 12.64
N VAL A 393 -12.64 20.22 12.15
CA VAL A 393 -12.90 21.50 12.85
C VAL A 393 -13.65 21.28 14.17
N ASP A 394 -14.46 20.23 14.27
CA ASP A 394 -15.15 19.84 15.50
C ASP A 394 -14.33 18.86 16.39
N PHE A 395 -13.24 18.28 15.86
CA PHE A 395 -12.36 17.35 16.56
C PHE A 395 -11.36 18.08 17.48
N PRO A 396 -11.28 17.78 18.78
CA PRO A 396 -10.34 18.39 19.72
C PRO A 396 -8.87 18.14 19.38
N TRP A 397 -8.05 19.19 19.41
CA TRP A 397 -6.59 19.04 19.31
C TRP A 397 -6.01 18.33 20.54
N ALA A 398 -5.13 17.34 20.33
CA ALA A 398 -4.38 16.64 21.37
C ALA A 398 -3.02 16.13 20.86
N GLU A 399 -2.02 16.12 21.73
CA GLU A 399 -0.66 15.59 21.45
C GLU A 399 -0.54 14.08 21.74
N ASP A 400 -1.56 13.32 21.35
CA ASP A 400 -1.69 11.86 21.58
C ASP A 400 -1.67 11.03 20.26
N GLY A 401 -1.56 11.70 19.11
CA GLY A 401 -1.61 11.09 17.78
C GLY A 401 -3.03 10.84 17.24
N SER A 402 -4.07 11.09 18.05
CA SER A 402 -5.46 10.97 17.63
C SER A 402 -5.87 11.94 16.50
N PRO A 403 -5.34 13.18 16.38
CA PRO A 403 -5.69 14.06 15.26
C PRO A 403 -5.20 13.47 13.92
N CYS A 404 -4.11 12.70 13.91
CA CYS A 404 -3.62 12.01 12.72
C CYS A 404 -4.56 10.85 12.31
N LEU A 405 -5.10 10.10 13.29
CA LEU A 405 -6.15 9.11 13.03
C LEU A 405 -7.46 9.76 12.58
N ALA A 406 -7.82 10.92 13.14
CA ALA A 406 -8.99 11.69 12.72
C ALA A 406 -8.87 12.13 11.25
N ILE A 407 -7.69 12.58 10.81
CA ILE A 407 -7.44 12.86 9.39
C ILE A 407 -7.74 11.63 8.53
N LEU A 408 -7.24 10.45 8.86
CA LEU A 408 -7.51 9.23 8.08
C LEU A 408 -9.00 8.92 7.91
N LEU A 409 -9.79 9.18 8.95
CA LEU A 409 -11.23 8.91 8.96
C LEU A 409 -12.08 10.06 8.39
N SER A 410 -11.48 11.23 8.14
CA SER A 410 -12.20 12.45 7.73
C SER A 410 -12.88 12.34 6.35
N PRO A 411 -14.01 13.06 6.13
CA PRO A 411 -14.58 13.30 4.81
C PRO A 411 -13.57 13.84 3.78
N TRP A 412 -12.61 14.65 4.22
CA TRP A 412 -11.54 15.23 3.43
C TRP A 412 -10.57 14.17 2.94
N PHE A 413 -9.95 13.38 3.82
CA PHE A 413 -8.93 12.42 3.40
C PHE A 413 -9.49 11.27 2.55
N THR A 414 -10.79 10.98 2.70
CA THR A 414 -11.49 9.90 1.97
C THR A 414 -12.00 10.31 0.58
N ARG A 415 -11.80 11.56 0.13
CA ARG A 415 -12.16 12.03 -1.22
C ARG A 415 -10.99 12.02 -2.20
N ALA A 416 -11.26 11.71 -3.47
CA ALA A 416 -10.24 11.57 -4.49
C ALA A 416 -9.59 12.91 -4.89
N TRP A 417 -10.38 14.00 -4.96
CA TRP A 417 -9.88 15.34 -5.33
C TRP A 417 -8.90 15.89 -4.28
N THR A 418 -9.28 15.85 -3.00
CA THR A 418 -8.45 16.29 -1.86
C THR A 418 -7.13 15.51 -1.72
N ALA A 419 -7.07 14.27 -2.20
CA ALA A 419 -5.81 13.52 -2.28
C ALA A 419 -4.84 14.09 -3.31
N LEU A 420 -5.34 14.57 -4.46
CA LEU A 420 -4.55 15.32 -5.43
C LEU A 420 -4.09 16.66 -4.82
N GLU A 421 -4.98 17.37 -4.14
CA GLU A 421 -4.67 18.64 -3.46
C GLU A 421 -3.53 18.46 -2.44
N LEU A 422 -3.59 17.42 -1.60
CA LEU A 422 -2.51 17.02 -0.68
C LEU A 422 -1.22 16.68 -1.43
N ALA A 423 -1.26 15.81 -2.44
CA ALA A 423 -0.10 15.37 -3.22
C ALA A 423 0.60 16.50 -4.01
N LEU A 424 -0.09 17.62 -4.26
CA LEU A 424 0.45 18.79 -4.95
C LEU A 424 1.01 19.87 -3.99
N SER A 425 0.61 19.82 -2.73
CA SER A 425 0.94 20.84 -1.73
C SER A 425 2.35 20.61 -1.17
N HIS A 426 3.15 21.65 -1.07
CA HIS A 426 4.49 21.53 -0.46
C HIS A 426 4.48 21.71 1.06
N ASP A 427 3.48 22.42 1.58
CA ASP A 427 3.23 22.69 3.00
C ASP A 427 1.72 22.66 3.26
N VAL A 428 1.30 22.10 4.39
CA VAL A 428 -0.10 21.76 4.68
C VAL A 428 -0.43 22.00 6.14
N TRP A 429 -1.50 22.75 6.38
CA TRP A 429 -1.99 23.13 7.70
C TRP A 429 -3.43 22.67 7.87
N VAL A 430 -3.78 22.13 9.04
CA VAL A 430 -5.10 21.54 9.31
C VAL A 430 -5.78 22.28 10.45
N ILE A 431 -7.06 22.59 10.29
CA ILE A 431 -7.88 23.24 11.32
C ILE A 431 -8.48 22.19 12.25
N PHE A 432 -8.26 22.36 13.56
CA PHE A 432 -8.87 21.58 14.63
C PHE A 432 -9.60 22.47 15.63
N LYS A 433 -10.37 21.85 16.53
CA LYS A 433 -11.00 22.54 17.66
C LYS A 433 -10.00 22.83 18.77
N ASP A 434 -10.06 24.04 19.32
CA ASP A 434 -9.29 24.40 20.51
C ASP A 434 -9.78 23.58 21.73
N PRO A 435 -8.89 22.84 22.42
CA PRO A 435 -9.28 21.95 23.52
C PRO A 435 -9.69 22.72 24.78
N CYS A 436 -9.24 23.97 24.93
CA CYS A 436 -9.54 24.85 26.05
C CYS A 436 -10.77 25.74 25.78
N ASN A 437 -11.12 25.99 24.52
CA ASN A 437 -12.25 26.84 24.14
C ASN A 437 -13.03 26.28 22.95
N LYS A 438 -14.21 25.70 23.24
CA LYS A 438 -15.11 25.07 22.25
C LYS A 438 -15.55 25.98 21.08
N ASN A 439 -15.38 27.30 21.18
CA ASN A 439 -15.72 28.28 20.14
C ASN A 439 -14.50 28.78 19.33
N LYS A 440 -13.29 28.28 19.62
CA LYS A 440 -12.06 28.63 18.90
C LYS A 440 -11.55 27.46 18.07
N ARG A 441 -10.79 27.82 17.03
CA ARG A 441 -9.97 26.90 16.23
C ARG A 441 -8.52 26.97 16.69
N VAL A 442 -7.78 25.89 16.44
CA VAL A 442 -6.33 25.92 16.29
C VAL A 442 -5.96 25.48 14.88
N ILE A 443 -4.86 26.02 14.34
CA ILE A 443 -4.33 25.63 13.03
C ILE A 443 -2.99 24.95 13.29
N LYS A 444 -2.78 23.77 12.69
CA LYS A 444 -1.67 22.87 13.01
C LYS A 444 -0.93 22.38 11.77
N ASP A 445 0.39 22.41 11.83
CA ASP A 445 1.28 21.96 10.76
C ASP A 445 1.19 20.44 10.61
N LEU A 446 0.80 19.96 9.41
CA LEU A 446 0.68 18.54 9.11
C LEU A 446 2.00 17.81 9.30
N ARG A 447 3.11 18.40 8.85
CA ARG A 447 4.44 17.81 8.97
C ARG A 447 4.92 17.82 10.41
N SER A 448 4.98 18.98 11.07
CA SER A 448 5.75 19.13 12.31
C SER A 448 4.96 18.85 13.59
N GLU A 449 3.64 19.03 13.58
CA GLU A 449 2.79 18.85 14.78
C GLU A 449 1.90 17.60 14.72
N ILE A 450 1.46 17.19 13.53
CA ILE A 450 0.46 16.12 13.36
C ILE A 450 1.10 14.76 13.03
N LEU A 451 2.06 14.70 12.10
CA LEU A 451 2.72 13.47 11.70
C LEU A 451 3.83 13.04 12.68
N ALA A 452 4.05 11.74 12.79
CA ALA A 452 5.03 11.10 13.66
C ALA A 452 6.49 11.31 13.20
N ILE A 453 7.00 12.55 13.27
CA ILE A 453 8.43 12.85 13.02
C ILE A 453 9.31 12.22 14.11
N ASP A 454 9.03 12.49 15.38
CA ASP A 454 9.73 11.87 16.52
C ASP A 454 9.14 10.48 16.78
N ARG A 455 9.43 9.53 15.89
CA ARG A 455 8.89 8.16 15.93
C ARG A 455 9.00 7.49 17.31
N VAL A 456 10.04 7.81 18.08
CA VAL A 456 10.29 7.29 19.43
C VAL A 456 9.20 7.70 20.42
N SER A 457 8.61 8.90 20.31
CA SER A 457 7.53 9.35 21.21
C SER A 457 6.14 8.99 20.71
N CYS A 458 6.01 8.34 19.56
CA CYS A 458 4.73 8.01 18.93
C CYS A 458 4.24 6.59 19.29
N SER A 459 2.92 6.43 19.38
CA SER A 459 2.29 5.11 19.47
C SER A 459 2.32 4.39 18.12
N ARG A 460 2.16 3.05 18.12
CA ARG A 460 2.09 2.26 16.88
C ARG A 460 0.95 2.71 15.95
N SER A 461 -0.19 3.08 16.52
CA SER A 461 -1.35 3.61 15.79
C SER A 461 -1.02 4.95 15.11
N HIS A 462 -0.29 5.84 15.79
CA HIS A 462 0.15 7.14 15.25
C HIS A 462 1.20 6.99 14.15
N LEU A 463 2.13 6.02 14.29
CA LEU A 463 3.10 5.66 13.25
C LEU A 463 2.40 5.18 11.97
N ILE A 464 1.50 4.20 12.07
CA ILE A 464 0.73 3.67 10.92
C ILE A 464 -0.13 4.79 10.30
N ALA A 465 -0.80 5.60 11.11
CA ALA A 465 -1.62 6.69 10.61
C ALA A 465 -0.78 7.73 9.83
N SER A 466 0.40 8.06 10.36
CA SER A 466 1.34 8.98 9.72
C SER A 466 1.86 8.43 8.40
N ASP A 467 2.20 7.14 8.34
CA ASP A 467 2.73 6.51 7.13
C ASP A 467 1.68 6.45 6.00
N VAL A 468 0.39 6.31 6.34
CA VAL A 468 -0.69 6.39 5.35
C VAL A 468 -0.87 7.81 4.82
N VAL A 469 -0.87 8.84 5.68
CA VAL A 469 -0.94 10.25 5.21
C VAL A 469 0.30 10.63 4.40
N ASP A 470 1.49 10.24 4.85
CA ASP A 470 2.75 10.49 4.15
C ASP A 470 2.79 9.81 2.77
N SER A 471 2.29 8.57 2.68
CA SER A 471 2.18 7.86 1.40
C SER A 471 1.33 8.60 0.37
N VAL A 472 0.37 9.44 0.78
CA VAL A 472 -0.41 10.26 -0.16
C VAL A 472 0.30 11.57 -0.47
N TRP A 473 0.92 12.18 0.55
CA TRP A 473 1.52 13.50 0.43
C TRP A 473 2.86 13.49 -0.34
N ARG A 474 3.78 12.58 0.00
CA ARG A 474 5.19 12.65 -0.45
C ARG A 474 5.64 11.48 -1.32
N GLN A 475 4.76 10.53 -1.65
CA GLN A 475 5.12 9.49 -2.63
C GLN A 475 5.33 10.08 -4.03
N LYS A 476 6.05 9.33 -4.86
CA LYS A 476 6.05 9.55 -6.31
C LYS A 476 4.89 8.78 -6.93
N TYR A 477 4.23 9.41 -7.89
CA TYR A 477 3.14 8.83 -8.69
C TYR A 477 3.69 8.33 -10.03
N ASP A 478 4.77 7.55 -9.97
CA ASP A 478 5.54 7.01 -11.10
C ASP A 478 5.30 5.51 -11.33
N SER A 479 4.24 4.95 -10.76
CA SER A 479 3.83 3.54 -10.91
C SER A 479 2.31 3.36 -10.94
N ILE A 480 1.83 2.17 -11.29
CA ILE A 480 0.39 1.86 -11.22
C ILE A 480 -0.05 1.74 -9.76
N SER A 481 0.74 1.07 -8.92
CA SER A 481 0.42 0.84 -7.50
C SER A 481 0.31 2.13 -6.68
N SER A 482 1.19 3.11 -6.92
CA SER A 482 1.15 4.41 -6.24
C SER A 482 -0.16 5.16 -6.53
N ILE A 483 -0.59 5.18 -7.80
CA ILE A 483 -1.85 5.80 -8.22
C ILE A 483 -3.07 5.01 -7.71
N LEU A 484 -3.10 3.68 -7.90
CA LEU A 484 -4.25 2.84 -7.50
C LEU A 484 -4.45 2.80 -5.97
N SER A 485 -3.37 2.76 -5.19
CA SER A 485 -3.46 2.74 -3.72
C SER A 485 -4.11 4.01 -3.13
N VAL A 486 -4.03 5.14 -3.85
CA VAL A 486 -4.69 6.40 -3.48
C VAL A 486 -6.13 6.46 -3.99
N LEU A 487 -6.40 5.99 -5.21
CA LEU A 487 -7.72 6.16 -5.85
C LEU A 487 -8.74 5.05 -5.57
N LYS A 488 -8.29 3.83 -5.25
CA LYS A 488 -9.19 2.75 -4.81
C LYS A 488 -9.71 2.99 -3.38
N THR A 489 -8.93 3.66 -2.53
CA THR A 489 -9.26 3.96 -1.12
C THR A 489 -10.18 5.17 -0.91
N ARG A 490 -10.68 5.78 -1.99
CA ARG A 490 -11.32 7.11 -1.97
C ARG A 490 -12.54 7.22 -2.86
N SER A 491 -13.46 8.10 -2.52
CA SER A 491 -14.72 8.35 -3.24
C SER A 491 -14.69 9.62 -4.10
N THR A 492 -15.68 9.73 -4.99
CA THR A 492 -16.02 10.96 -5.70
C THR A 492 -17.44 10.83 -6.24
N SER A 493 -18.24 11.90 -6.14
CA SER A 493 -19.61 11.94 -6.68
C SER A 493 -19.68 11.80 -8.21
N LYS A 494 -18.53 11.83 -8.91
CA LYS A 494 -18.43 11.61 -10.36
C LYS A 494 -17.30 10.63 -10.63
N ALA A 495 -17.63 9.35 -10.81
CA ALA A 495 -16.65 8.26 -10.98
C ALA A 495 -15.54 8.59 -12.00
N ARG A 496 -15.90 9.19 -13.15
CA ARG A 496 -14.97 9.65 -14.20
C ARG A 496 -13.87 10.60 -13.72
N ASP A 497 -14.09 11.33 -12.63
CA ASP A 497 -13.14 12.28 -12.10
C ASP A 497 -11.91 11.57 -11.50
N LYS A 498 -12.05 10.32 -11.00
CA LYS A 498 -10.90 9.53 -10.53
C LYS A 498 -9.82 9.37 -11.60
N LEU A 499 -10.23 9.20 -12.85
CA LEU A 499 -9.31 9.02 -13.98
C LEU A 499 -8.68 10.35 -14.43
N ILE A 500 -9.41 11.46 -14.32
CA ILE A 500 -8.83 12.81 -14.46
C ILE A 500 -7.77 13.03 -13.38
N ILE A 501 -8.05 12.65 -12.13
CA ILE A 501 -7.11 12.74 -11.02
C ILE A 501 -5.89 11.84 -11.25
N ALA A 502 -6.07 10.59 -11.70
CA ALA A 502 -4.97 9.70 -12.07
C ALA A 502 -4.02 10.35 -13.10
N ALA A 503 -4.59 10.96 -14.14
CA ALA A 503 -3.83 11.64 -15.18
C ALA A 503 -3.21 12.99 -14.73
N LEU A 504 -3.72 13.61 -13.67
CA LEU A 504 -3.12 14.77 -13.01
C LEU A 504 -1.98 14.37 -12.05
N LEU A 505 -2.12 13.26 -11.32
CA LEU A 505 -1.09 12.66 -10.46
C LEU A 505 0.11 12.18 -11.28
N ALA A 506 -0.15 11.43 -12.36
CA ALA A 506 0.87 11.01 -13.33
C ALA A 506 1.45 12.18 -14.18
N GLY A 507 0.92 13.40 -14.03
CA GLY A 507 1.39 14.61 -14.73
C GLY A 507 1.01 14.71 -16.23
N VAL A 508 0.49 13.66 -16.84
CA VAL A 508 0.29 13.52 -18.29
C VAL A 508 -0.71 14.50 -18.89
N LEU A 509 -1.70 14.96 -18.13
CA LEU A 509 -2.69 15.97 -18.55
C LEU A 509 -2.09 17.37 -18.82
N SER A 510 -0.81 17.57 -18.50
CA SER A 510 -0.07 18.80 -18.79
C SER A 510 0.43 18.88 -20.24
N THR A 511 0.53 17.76 -20.96
CA THR A 511 1.11 17.70 -22.32
C THR A 511 0.16 18.31 -23.38
N PRO A 512 0.67 18.76 -24.55
CA PRO A 512 -0.18 19.19 -25.67
C PRO A 512 -0.92 18.02 -26.35
N GLN A 513 -0.28 16.86 -26.54
CA GLN A 513 -0.89 15.75 -27.30
C GLN A 513 -2.18 15.20 -26.66
N ALA A 514 -2.35 15.30 -25.33
CA ALA A 514 -3.57 14.89 -24.64
C ALA A 514 -4.74 15.89 -24.74
N ARG A 515 -4.60 17.00 -25.49
CA ARG A 515 -5.58 18.10 -25.49
C ARG A 515 -6.53 18.07 -26.68
N ASP A 516 -6.05 17.60 -27.82
CA ASP A 516 -6.74 17.67 -29.09
C ASP A 516 -7.34 16.29 -29.42
N ASN A 517 -8.56 16.26 -29.96
CA ASN A 517 -9.38 15.05 -30.24
C ASN A 517 -10.03 14.31 -29.05
N MET A 518 -9.90 14.79 -27.80
CA MET A 518 -10.58 14.17 -26.65
C MET A 518 -11.99 14.73 -26.42
N THR A 519 -13.00 13.92 -26.76
CA THR A 519 -14.44 14.15 -26.51
C THR A 519 -14.85 13.64 -25.12
N ALA A 520 -16.11 13.83 -24.73
CA ALA A 520 -16.64 13.24 -23.49
C ALA A 520 -16.78 11.70 -23.56
N ALA A 521 -16.93 11.12 -24.75
CA ALA A 521 -17.18 9.69 -24.95
C ALA A 521 -15.89 8.85 -24.93
N ASN A 522 -14.82 9.31 -25.60
CA ASN A 522 -13.51 8.64 -25.60
C ASN A 522 -12.61 9.05 -24.42
N MET A 523 -13.03 10.03 -23.61
CA MET A 523 -12.29 10.59 -22.47
C MET A 523 -11.62 9.53 -21.57
N PRO A 524 -12.32 8.46 -21.13
CA PRO A 524 -11.69 7.47 -20.26
C PRO A 524 -10.59 6.69 -20.98
N ALA A 525 -10.85 6.25 -22.22
CA ALA A 525 -9.88 5.46 -22.96
C ALA A 525 -8.61 6.26 -23.28
N GLU A 526 -8.74 7.52 -23.69
CA GLU A 526 -7.58 8.36 -24.01
C GLU A 526 -6.78 8.76 -22.76
N LEU A 527 -7.43 8.99 -21.60
CA LEU A 527 -6.69 9.19 -20.35
C LEU A 527 -5.94 7.94 -19.91
N THR A 528 -6.55 6.75 -19.98
CA THR A 528 -5.88 5.48 -19.66
C THR A 528 -4.63 5.28 -20.53
N LYS A 529 -4.74 5.48 -21.86
CA LYS A 529 -3.59 5.42 -22.79
C LYS A 529 -2.51 6.44 -22.43
N ALA A 530 -2.90 7.68 -22.13
CA ALA A 530 -1.98 8.75 -21.78
C ALA A 530 -1.21 8.46 -20.48
N ILE A 531 -1.89 7.93 -19.45
CA ILE A 531 -1.25 7.51 -18.19
C ILE A 531 -0.24 6.41 -18.46
N LEU A 532 -0.64 5.32 -19.13
CA LEU A 532 0.23 4.17 -19.37
C LEU A 532 1.49 4.53 -20.19
N ARG A 533 1.33 5.36 -21.24
CA ARG A 533 2.46 5.89 -22.01
C ARG A 533 3.35 6.80 -21.17
N GLY A 534 2.77 7.67 -20.35
CA GLY A 534 3.52 8.60 -19.50
C GLY A 534 4.31 7.91 -18.38
N LEU A 535 3.82 6.76 -17.89
CA LEU A 535 4.55 5.90 -16.97
C LEU A 535 5.64 5.07 -17.70
N GLY A 536 5.38 4.64 -18.94
CA GLY A 536 6.28 3.86 -19.80
C GLY A 536 6.64 2.46 -19.28
N THR A 537 6.27 2.13 -18.04
CA THR A 537 6.48 0.85 -17.39
C THR A 537 5.35 0.57 -16.42
N ILE A 538 5.04 -0.71 -16.20
CA ILE A 538 4.03 -1.16 -15.25
C ILE A 538 4.56 -2.34 -14.43
N GLU A 539 4.01 -2.51 -13.24
CA GLU A 539 4.14 -3.74 -12.47
C GLU A 539 3.29 -4.82 -13.14
N SER A 540 3.87 -5.99 -13.46
CA SER A 540 3.18 -7.04 -14.24
C SER A 540 1.88 -7.53 -13.60
N LYS A 541 1.67 -7.31 -12.29
CA LYS A 541 0.40 -7.52 -11.58
C LYS A 541 -0.79 -6.86 -12.27
N PHE A 542 -0.61 -5.69 -12.91
CA PHE A 542 -1.69 -4.98 -13.62
C PHE A 542 -2.30 -5.77 -14.80
N LEU A 543 -1.55 -6.71 -15.39
CA LEU A 543 -2.01 -7.56 -16.49
C LEU A 543 -2.99 -8.66 -16.05
N PHE A 544 -3.02 -8.97 -14.75
CA PHE A 544 -3.83 -10.04 -14.16
C PHE A 544 -5.18 -9.46 -13.69
N HIS A 545 -6.05 -9.12 -14.66
CA HIS A 545 -7.40 -8.62 -14.40
C HIS A 545 -8.48 -9.49 -15.06
N GLY A 546 -9.70 -9.41 -14.50
CA GLY A 546 -10.89 -10.10 -15.02
C GLY A 546 -11.78 -9.28 -15.94
N HIS A 547 -11.42 -8.03 -16.20
CA HIS A 547 -12.28 -7.06 -16.87
C HIS A 547 -12.11 -7.05 -18.40
N ALA A 548 -13.14 -6.56 -19.09
CA ALA A 548 -13.07 -6.28 -20.52
C ALA A 548 -11.96 -5.26 -20.85
N THR A 549 -11.29 -5.48 -21.97
CA THR A 549 -10.10 -4.73 -22.39
C THR A 549 -10.45 -3.46 -23.17
N LEU A 550 -9.52 -2.51 -23.21
CA LEU A 550 -9.65 -1.21 -23.90
C LEU A 550 -9.95 -1.37 -25.40
N THR A 551 -9.33 -2.38 -26.01
CA THR A 551 -9.50 -2.82 -27.40
C THR A 551 -9.56 -4.35 -27.43
N GLN A 552 -10.10 -4.94 -28.51
CA GLN A 552 -10.21 -6.39 -28.63
C GLN A 552 -8.92 -7.05 -29.16
N LYS A 553 -8.17 -6.33 -30.01
CA LYS A 553 -6.91 -6.73 -30.64
C LYS A 553 -5.99 -5.49 -30.79
N GLY A 554 -4.70 -5.71 -31.04
CA GLY A 554 -3.75 -4.64 -31.29
C GLY A 554 -3.51 -3.74 -30.06
N SER A 555 -3.22 -2.47 -30.32
CA SER A 555 -2.83 -1.45 -29.32
C SER A 555 -3.72 -1.47 -28.07
N PHE A 556 -3.12 -1.61 -26.88
CA PHE A 556 -3.78 -1.69 -25.56
C PHE A 556 -4.79 -2.85 -25.35
N SER A 557 -4.78 -3.91 -26.17
CA SER A 557 -5.71 -5.06 -26.02
C SER A 557 -5.48 -5.95 -24.78
N TRP A 558 -4.48 -5.60 -23.97
CA TRP A 558 -4.12 -6.19 -22.68
C TRP A 558 -4.53 -5.32 -21.47
N CYS A 559 -4.98 -4.10 -21.72
CA CYS A 559 -5.30 -3.12 -20.68
C CYS A 559 -6.80 -3.21 -20.33
N PRO A 560 -7.21 -3.14 -19.04
CA PRO A 560 -8.61 -3.04 -18.69
C PRO A 560 -9.21 -1.73 -19.20
N PHE A 561 -10.51 -1.72 -19.53
CA PHE A 561 -11.18 -0.53 -20.07
C PHE A 561 -11.16 0.66 -19.09
N ASP A 562 -11.36 0.40 -17.80
CA ASP A 562 -11.08 1.36 -16.73
C ASP A 562 -9.73 1.01 -16.10
N PHE A 563 -8.82 2.00 -16.04
CA PHE A 563 -7.55 1.90 -15.35
C PHE A 563 -7.69 1.43 -13.90
N LEU A 564 -8.77 1.80 -13.22
CA LEU A 564 -9.05 1.41 -11.83
C LEU A 564 -9.43 -0.07 -11.69
N HIS A 565 -9.80 -0.74 -12.77
CA HIS A 565 -10.08 -2.18 -12.82
C HIS A 565 -8.83 -3.05 -13.03
N GLY A 566 -7.63 -2.48 -12.87
CA GLY A 566 -6.42 -3.27 -12.64
C GLY A 566 -6.48 -4.09 -11.35
N ALA A 567 -5.48 -4.94 -11.15
CA ALA A 567 -5.38 -5.87 -10.01
C ALA A 567 -5.62 -5.23 -8.62
N ASP A 568 -5.92 -6.06 -7.63
CA ASP A 568 -6.15 -5.62 -6.26
C ASP A 568 -4.91 -4.91 -5.67
N VAL A 569 -5.12 -3.83 -4.89
CA VAL A 569 -4.01 -3.08 -4.26
C VAL A 569 -3.23 -3.98 -3.29
N SER A 570 -3.92 -4.89 -2.60
CA SER A 570 -3.31 -5.88 -1.70
C SER A 570 -2.21 -6.66 -2.42
N TRP A 571 -2.44 -7.08 -3.67
CA TRP A 571 -1.46 -7.83 -4.46
C TRP A 571 -0.18 -7.02 -4.62
N TYR A 572 -0.22 -5.70 -4.83
CA TYR A 572 1.00 -4.88 -5.01
C TYR A 572 1.79 -4.63 -3.71
N LYS A 573 1.22 -4.88 -2.53
CA LYS A 573 1.81 -4.48 -1.24
C LYS A 573 2.54 -5.59 -0.48
N GLU A 574 2.70 -6.78 -1.08
CA GLU A 574 3.60 -7.81 -0.55
C GLU A 574 5.07 -7.34 -0.57
N ARG A 575 5.57 -6.96 0.61
CA ARG A 575 6.79 -6.13 0.76
C ARG A 575 8.11 -6.77 0.31
N LYS A 576 8.16 -8.09 0.04
CA LYS A 576 9.39 -8.76 -0.43
C LYS A 576 9.86 -8.29 -1.81
N ALA A 577 8.98 -7.66 -2.59
CA ALA A 577 9.33 -7.14 -3.91
C ALA A 577 9.94 -5.75 -3.84
N ASN A 578 11.19 -5.68 -3.37
CA ASN A 578 12.07 -4.56 -3.69
C ASN A 578 12.10 -4.40 -5.21
N ASN A 579 11.46 -3.34 -5.72
CA ASN A 579 11.52 -2.92 -7.13
C ASN A 579 10.74 -3.86 -8.11
N GLN A 580 9.40 -3.98 -8.00
CA GLN A 580 8.56 -4.88 -8.84
C GLN A 580 8.08 -4.33 -10.21
N ILE A 581 8.78 -3.33 -10.77
CA ILE A 581 8.53 -2.88 -12.16
C ILE A 581 9.11 -3.93 -13.13
N ASP A 582 8.24 -4.67 -13.80
CA ASP A 582 8.58 -5.90 -14.52
C ASP A 582 8.16 -5.92 -16.00
N ALA A 583 7.36 -4.94 -16.44
CA ALA A 583 6.90 -4.81 -17.82
C ALA A 583 7.06 -3.38 -18.36
N HIS A 584 7.37 -3.27 -19.65
CA HIS A 584 7.54 -2.01 -20.38
C HIS A 584 6.35 -1.79 -21.32
N VAL A 585 5.82 -0.56 -21.36
CA VAL A 585 4.78 -0.14 -22.30
C VAL A 585 5.41 0.79 -23.34
N ASP A 586 5.24 0.47 -24.62
CA ASP A 586 5.78 1.29 -25.72
C ASP A 586 4.82 2.41 -26.15
N GLU A 587 5.28 3.28 -27.05
CA GLU A 587 4.49 4.41 -27.55
C GLU A 587 3.23 3.96 -28.32
N ASN A 588 3.29 2.79 -28.95
CA ASN A 588 2.19 2.19 -29.69
C ASN A 588 1.14 1.55 -28.76
N GLY A 589 1.45 1.36 -27.48
CA GLY A 589 0.56 0.73 -26.50
C GLY A 589 0.64 -0.80 -26.48
N ALA A 590 1.71 -1.39 -27.02
CA ALA A 590 2.06 -2.77 -26.71
C ALA A 590 2.78 -2.83 -25.35
N VAL A 591 2.69 -3.96 -24.67
CA VAL A 591 3.40 -4.22 -23.41
C VAL A 591 4.31 -5.44 -23.54
N ILE A 592 5.52 -5.35 -23.02
CA ILE A 592 6.49 -6.44 -22.99
C ILE A 592 6.75 -6.80 -21.53
N GLY A 593 6.45 -8.05 -21.16
CA GLY A 593 6.62 -8.57 -19.81
C GLY A 593 7.39 -9.89 -19.77
N ARG A 594 7.94 -10.22 -18.60
CA ARG A 594 8.70 -11.45 -18.34
C ARG A 594 7.87 -12.45 -17.52
N PHE A 595 7.77 -13.69 -18.00
CA PHE A 595 6.90 -14.72 -17.39
C PHE A 595 7.55 -16.11 -17.35
N GLU A 596 7.25 -16.87 -16.29
CA GLU A 596 7.30 -18.34 -16.36
C GLU A 596 6.17 -18.79 -17.27
N TYR A 597 6.37 -19.83 -18.09
CA TYR A 597 5.34 -20.27 -19.03
C TYR A 597 5.16 -21.79 -19.07
N ARG A 598 3.99 -22.20 -19.58
CA ARG A 598 3.68 -23.59 -19.95
C ARG A 598 2.74 -23.60 -21.14
N ALA A 599 3.04 -24.43 -22.15
CA ALA A 599 2.09 -24.77 -23.20
C ALA A 599 1.03 -25.75 -22.70
N LEU A 600 -0.20 -25.59 -23.17
CA LEU A 600 -1.29 -26.49 -22.84
C LEU A 600 -1.10 -27.85 -23.52
N LYS A 601 -1.53 -28.91 -22.83
CA LYS A 601 -1.62 -30.27 -23.36
C LYS A 601 -3.07 -30.71 -23.45
N GLU A 602 -3.30 -31.80 -24.19
CA GLU A 602 -4.60 -32.44 -24.24
C GLU A 602 -5.10 -32.78 -22.83
N GLY A 603 -6.32 -32.36 -22.50
CA GLY A 603 -6.91 -32.54 -21.18
C GLY A 603 -6.53 -31.51 -20.10
N ASP A 604 -5.61 -30.56 -20.35
CA ASP A 604 -5.31 -29.47 -19.40
C ASP A 604 -6.50 -28.51 -19.21
N VAL A 605 -7.34 -28.34 -20.25
CA VAL A 605 -8.47 -27.39 -20.29
C VAL A 605 -9.41 -27.52 -19.09
N LYS A 606 -9.63 -28.73 -18.57
CA LYS A 606 -10.49 -29.00 -17.39
C LYS A 606 -9.95 -28.44 -16.06
N HIS A 607 -8.70 -27.98 -16.06
CA HIS A 607 -8.02 -27.36 -14.91
C HIS A 607 -7.86 -25.84 -15.09
N ILE A 608 -8.57 -25.23 -16.04
CA ILE A 608 -8.48 -23.80 -16.35
C ILE A 608 -9.88 -23.18 -16.19
N PHE A 609 -10.00 -22.27 -15.23
CA PHE A 609 -11.25 -21.57 -14.93
C PHE A 609 -11.09 -20.07 -15.22
N PRO A 610 -11.96 -19.47 -16.06
CA PRO A 610 -11.95 -18.03 -16.29
C PRO A 610 -12.04 -17.22 -14.99
N MET A 611 -11.28 -16.13 -14.90
CA MET A 611 -11.39 -15.13 -13.84
C MET A 611 -12.13 -13.89 -14.37
N GLY A 612 -13.26 -14.04 -15.05
CA GLY A 612 -13.99 -12.92 -15.62
C GLY A 612 -14.84 -12.16 -14.59
N SER A 613 -14.87 -10.83 -14.73
CA SER A 613 -15.85 -9.97 -14.05
C SER A 613 -17.17 -9.85 -14.83
N HIS A 614 -17.23 -10.43 -16.03
CA HIS A 614 -18.36 -10.36 -16.95
C HIS A 614 -18.27 -11.52 -17.97
N THR A 615 -19.41 -12.12 -18.32
CA THR A 615 -19.51 -13.34 -19.12
C THR A 615 -18.86 -13.26 -20.50
N THR A 616 -18.69 -12.05 -21.06
CA THR A 616 -17.97 -11.86 -22.34
C THR A 616 -16.48 -12.19 -22.23
N VAL A 617 -15.86 -12.01 -21.05
CA VAL A 617 -14.47 -12.39 -20.79
C VAL A 617 -14.36 -13.92 -20.68
N ASP A 618 -15.30 -14.53 -19.96
CA ASP A 618 -15.37 -15.99 -19.82
C ASP A 618 -15.60 -16.70 -21.16
N TYR A 619 -16.48 -16.14 -22.00
CA TYR A 619 -16.71 -16.65 -23.35
C TYR A 619 -15.49 -16.50 -24.26
N LYS A 620 -14.78 -15.36 -24.20
CA LYS A 620 -13.52 -15.15 -24.94
C LYS A 620 -12.46 -16.19 -24.56
N ILE A 621 -12.30 -16.47 -23.27
CA ILE A 621 -11.40 -17.51 -22.75
C ILE A 621 -11.85 -18.90 -23.21
N SER A 622 -13.12 -19.25 -23.01
CA SER A 622 -13.68 -20.56 -23.35
C SER A 622 -13.60 -20.86 -24.85
N ALA A 623 -13.88 -19.87 -25.72
CA ALA A 623 -13.73 -20.00 -27.17
C ALA A 623 -12.28 -20.19 -27.60
N ALA A 624 -11.32 -19.53 -26.93
CA ALA A 624 -9.90 -19.72 -27.21
C ALA A 624 -9.40 -21.13 -26.80
N LEU A 625 -9.90 -21.66 -25.68
CA LEU A 625 -9.56 -23.00 -25.18
C LEU A 625 -10.09 -24.14 -26.06
N GLN A 626 -11.00 -23.88 -27.01
CA GLN A 626 -11.35 -24.84 -28.07
C GLN A 626 -10.17 -25.12 -29.02
N ARG A 627 -9.18 -24.23 -29.07
CA ARG A 627 -7.90 -24.38 -29.78
C ARG A 627 -6.73 -24.20 -28.80
N TRP A 628 -6.72 -25.03 -27.76
CA TRP A 628 -5.75 -25.00 -26.66
C TRP A 628 -4.29 -25.11 -27.13
N GLU A 629 -4.05 -25.78 -28.26
CA GLU A 629 -2.73 -25.97 -28.88
C GLU A 629 -2.05 -24.65 -29.29
N ASN A 630 -2.82 -23.57 -29.41
CA ASN A 630 -2.35 -22.22 -29.73
C ASN A 630 -2.20 -21.32 -28.49
N CYS A 631 -2.38 -21.86 -27.28
CA CYS A 631 -2.43 -21.10 -26.04
C CYS A 631 -1.25 -21.39 -25.11
N LEU A 632 -0.77 -20.35 -24.43
CA LEU A 632 0.16 -20.46 -23.29
C LEU A 632 -0.49 -19.97 -22.01
N LEU A 633 -0.14 -20.63 -20.90
CA LEU A 633 -0.30 -20.09 -19.57
C LEU A 633 0.99 -19.39 -19.14
N LEU A 634 0.85 -18.20 -18.56
CA LEU A 634 1.94 -17.34 -18.11
C LEU A 634 1.78 -17.03 -16.61
N TRP A 635 2.87 -17.16 -15.85
CA TRP A 635 2.94 -16.86 -14.43
C TRP A 635 4.03 -15.83 -14.12
N ARG A 636 3.90 -15.19 -12.97
CA ARG A 636 4.99 -14.41 -12.39
C ARG A 636 5.86 -15.33 -11.55
N VAL A 637 7.17 -15.07 -11.53
CA VAL A 637 8.19 -15.90 -10.86
C VAL A 637 7.89 -16.14 -9.37
N GLU A 638 7.30 -15.13 -8.73
CA GLU A 638 7.03 -15.11 -7.29
C GLU A 638 5.66 -15.72 -6.94
N ASP A 639 4.68 -15.64 -7.85
CA ASP A 639 3.26 -15.93 -7.58
C ASP A 639 2.71 -16.99 -8.53
N GLN A 640 2.31 -18.14 -7.97
CA GLN A 640 1.82 -19.29 -8.72
C GLN A 640 0.36 -19.15 -9.20
N HIS A 641 -0.42 -18.24 -8.60
CA HIS A 641 -1.82 -17.99 -8.95
C HIS A 641 -2.16 -16.48 -8.82
N PRO A 642 -3.05 -15.93 -9.67
CA PRO A 642 -3.63 -16.53 -10.88
C PRO A 642 -2.63 -16.57 -12.06
N ALA A 643 -3.01 -17.21 -13.16
CA ALA A 643 -2.23 -17.26 -14.40
C ALA A 643 -2.84 -16.34 -15.47
N LEU A 644 -2.04 -15.88 -16.43
CA LEU A 644 -2.51 -15.19 -17.61
C LEU A 644 -2.59 -16.18 -18.79
N LEU A 645 -3.73 -16.23 -19.47
CA LEU A 645 -3.91 -17.00 -20.71
C LEU A 645 -3.68 -16.09 -21.92
N VAL A 646 -2.82 -16.53 -22.83
CA VAL A 646 -2.51 -15.82 -24.08
C VAL A 646 -2.54 -16.76 -25.28
N LYS A 647 -2.78 -16.21 -26.48
CA LYS A 647 -2.69 -16.92 -27.74
C LYS A 647 -1.40 -16.53 -28.45
N THR A 648 -0.50 -17.47 -28.74
CA THR A 648 0.79 -17.16 -29.38
C THR A 648 0.63 -16.97 -30.88
N VAL A 649 1.21 -15.91 -31.44
CA VAL A 649 1.11 -15.62 -32.88
C VAL A 649 2.42 -15.91 -33.59
N THR A 650 3.54 -15.36 -33.10
CA THR A 650 4.87 -15.60 -33.67
C THR A 650 5.97 -15.30 -32.65
N ALA A 651 7.18 -15.77 -32.92
CA ALA A 651 8.36 -15.33 -32.20
C ALA A 651 9.04 -14.22 -33.03
N ALA A 652 9.40 -13.12 -32.38
CA ALA A 652 9.89 -11.91 -33.03
C ALA A 652 11.09 -11.32 -32.28
N THR A 653 11.70 -10.29 -32.85
CA THR A 653 12.67 -9.43 -32.17
C THR A 653 12.12 -8.00 -32.04
N VAL A 654 12.49 -7.33 -30.96
CA VAL A 654 12.14 -5.92 -30.70
C VAL A 654 13.34 -5.19 -30.12
N THR A 655 13.62 -4.00 -30.65
CA THR A 655 14.70 -3.13 -30.14
C THR A 655 14.13 -2.18 -29.09
N LEU A 656 14.64 -2.31 -27.87
CA LEU A 656 14.30 -1.49 -26.71
C LEU A 656 15.49 -0.56 -26.44
N THR A 657 15.29 0.74 -26.68
CA THR A 657 16.37 1.72 -26.87
C THR A 657 17.42 1.22 -27.86
N ASP A 658 18.58 0.74 -27.40
CA ASP A 658 19.68 0.27 -28.25
C ASP A 658 19.79 -1.27 -28.27
N ILE A 659 18.85 -1.98 -27.63
CA ILE A 659 18.98 -3.40 -27.28
C ILE A 659 17.90 -4.24 -27.94
N THR A 660 18.28 -5.09 -28.87
CA THR A 660 17.36 -6.05 -29.51
C THR A 660 17.18 -7.30 -28.63
N VAL A 661 15.94 -7.54 -28.21
CA VAL A 661 15.53 -8.75 -27.46
C VAL A 661 14.56 -9.59 -28.27
N SER A 662 14.65 -10.92 -28.15
CA SER A 662 13.64 -11.85 -28.65
C SER A 662 12.39 -11.78 -27.76
N VAL A 663 11.21 -11.83 -28.35
CA VAL A 663 9.90 -11.87 -27.68
C VAL A 663 8.98 -12.87 -28.37
N ILE A 664 7.95 -13.35 -27.67
CA ILE A 664 6.81 -14.05 -28.28
C ILE A 664 5.65 -13.06 -28.40
N ASP A 665 5.27 -12.72 -29.62
CA ASP A 665 4.10 -11.90 -29.91
C ASP A 665 2.84 -12.71 -29.66
N SER A 666 1.95 -12.19 -28.81
CA SER A 666 0.75 -12.89 -28.35
C SER A 666 -0.48 -12.00 -28.24
N LEU A 667 -1.64 -12.59 -28.42
CA LEU A 667 -2.95 -11.99 -28.14
C LEU A 667 -3.32 -12.22 -26.67
N TYR A 668 -3.70 -11.14 -25.98
CA TYR A 668 -4.23 -11.21 -24.61
C TYR A 668 -5.64 -11.83 -24.62
N LEU A 669 -5.84 -12.94 -23.89
CA LEU A 669 -7.16 -13.57 -23.77
C LEU A 669 -7.83 -13.14 -22.46
N GLY A 670 -7.15 -13.34 -21.33
CA GLY A 670 -7.61 -12.93 -20.00
C GLY A 670 -6.91 -13.70 -18.88
N THR A 671 -7.30 -13.42 -17.65
CA THR A 671 -6.75 -14.09 -16.44
C THR A 671 -7.56 -15.35 -16.12
N VAL A 672 -6.87 -16.39 -15.61
CA VAL A 672 -7.47 -17.69 -15.28
C VAL A 672 -6.93 -18.24 -13.96
N PHE A 673 -7.78 -18.96 -13.21
CA PHE A 673 -7.37 -19.82 -12.12
C PHE A 673 -7.00 -21.19 -12.66
N THR A 674 -5.89 -21.77 -12.18
CA THR A 674 -5.44 -23.09 -12.63
C THR A 674 -4.46 -23.73 -11.66
N SER A 675 -4.57 -25.05 -11.48
CA SER A 675 -3.63 -25.88 -10.69
C SER A 675 -2.39 -26.32 -11.49
N LEU A 676 -2.21 -25.82 -12.72
CA LEU A 676 -1.20 -26.28 -13.68
C LEU A 676 0.19 -25.62 -13.55
N ALA A 677 0.40 -24.84 -12.47
CA ALA A 677 1.58 -24.02 -12.26
C ALA A 677 2.91 -24.82 -12.23
N PRO A 678 4.03 -24.27 -12.74
CA PRO A 678 5.32 -24.96 -12.72
C PRO A 678 5.81 -25.21 -11.30
N LYS A 679 6.11 -26.48 -10.97
CA LYS A 679 6.72 -26.86 -9.69
C LYS A 679 8.07 -26.17 -9.48
N LYS A 680 8.50 -25.99 -8.23
CA LYS A 680 9.78 -25.33 -7.90
C LYS A 680 11.01 -26.14 -8.34
N ASP A 681 10.91 -27.46 -8.34
CA ASP A 681 12.03 -28.39 -8.62
C ASP A 681 12.08 -28.88 -10.09
N GLY A 682 11.45 -28.15 -11.02
CA GLY A 682 11.45 -28.48 -12.45
C GLY A 682 12.03 -27.35 -13.31
N ASP A 683 12.21 -27.62 -14.60
CA ASP A 683 12.73 -26.65 -15.56
C ASP A 683 11.80 -25.42 -15.73
N ARG A 684 12.04 -24.39 -14.92
CA ARG A 684 11.34 -23.10 -15.01
C ARG A 684 11.89 -22.25 -16.14
N PHE A 685 11.39 -22.50 -17.35
CA PHE A 685 11.72 -21.67 -18.50
C PHE A 685 11.04 -20.30 -18.43
N MET A 686 11.84 -19.27 -18.67
CA MET A 686 11.43 -17.87 -18.69
C MET A 686 11.38 -17.35 -20.12
N ILE A 687 10.28 -16.69 -20.48
CA ILE A 687 10.11 -16.02 -21.78
C ILE A 687 9.80 -14.53 -21.61
N LEU A 688 10.05 -13.77 -22.67
CA LEU A 688 9.53 -12.42 -22.84
C LEU A 688 8.33 -12.50 -23.78
N VAL A 689 7.19 -11.95 -23.36
CA VAL A 689 5.95 -11.93 -24.13
C VAL A 689 5.59 -10.49 -24.44
N ARG A 690 5.30 -10.20 -25.71
CA ARG A 690 4.76 -8.90 -26.14
C ARG A 690 3.27 -9.04 -26.44
N LEU A 691 2.46 -8.18 -25.84
CA LEU A 691 1.00 -8.16 -25.96
C LEU A 691 0.56 -6.84 -26.59
N GLY A 692 -0.43 -6.91 -27.48
CA GLY A 692 -1.03 -5.72 -28.10
C GLY A 692 -0.25 -5.11 -29.27
N GLN A 693 0.71 -5.83 -29.84
CA GLN A 693 1.34 -5.47 -31.13
C GLN A 693 0.62 -6.11 -32.34
N VAL A 694 0.12 -7.33 -32.18
CA VAL A 694 -0.40 -8.16 -33.27
C VAL A 694 -1.92 -8.29 -33.26
N GLU A 695 -2.50 -8.49 -34.44
CA GLU A 695 -3.95 -8.73 -34.64
C GLU A 695 -4.25 -10.05 -35.37
N ALA A 696 -3.25 -10.63 -36.02
CA ALA A 696 -3.36 -11.90 -36.73
C ALA A 696 -3.68 -13.08 -35.80
N GLU A 697 -4.32 -14.10 -36.35
CA GLU A 697 -4.51 -15.38 -35.64
C GLU A 697 -3.26 -16.26 -35.77
N PRO A 698 -3.07 -17.26 -34.88
CA PRO A 698 -1.96 -18.21 -34.97
C PRO A 698 -2.05 -19.10 -36.21
N GLU A 699 -0.92 -19.27 -36.90
CA GLU A 699 -0.77 -20.23 -38.01
C GLU A 699 -0.18 -21.58 -37.55
N VAL A 700 0.51 -21.59 -36.40
CA VAL A 700 1.23 -22.74 -35.83
C VAL A 700 1.05 -22.81 -34.31
N SER A 701 1.29 -23.99 -33.74
CA SER A 701 1.09 -24.24 -32.30
C SER A 701 2.06 -23.46 -31.39
N ALA A 702 1.64 -23.28 -30.14
CA ALA A 702 2.41 -22.54 -29.14
C ALA A 702 3.77 -23.19 -28.83
N ASP A 703 3.84 -24.52 -28.82
CA ASP A 703 5.09 -25.26 -28.66
C ASP A 703 6.08 -25.02 -29.82
N HIS A 704 5.58 -24.91 -31.06
CA HIS A 704 6.43 -24.60 -32.21
C HIS A 704 7.03 -23.19 -32.09
N ILE A 705 6.20 -22.21 -31.72
CA ILE A 705 6.63 -20.81 -31.50
C ILE A 705 7.63 -20.71 -30.33
N GLY A 706 7.38 -21.43 -29.24
CA GLY A 706 8.31 -21.51 -28.10
C GLY A 706 9.68 -22.08 -28.50
N ASN A 707 9.70 -23.16 -29.28
CA ASN A 707 10.95 -23.73 -29.81
C ASN A 707 11.71 -22.73 -30.71
N SER A 708 11.00 -22.03 -31.60
CA SER A 708 11.60 -20.98 -32.45
C SER A 708 12.21 -19.82 -31.64
N PHE A 709 11.52 -19.36 -30.58
CA PHE A 709 12.04 -18.35 -29.65
C PHE A 709 13.40 -18.75 -29.03
N PHE A 710 13.56 -20.01 -28.60
CA PHE A 710 14.84 -20.47 -28.04
C PHE A 710 15.94 -20.69 -29.08
N GLN A 711 15.60 -20.82 -30.36
CA GLN A 711 16.58 -20.88 -31.45
C GLN A 711 17.10 -19.49 -31.85
N MET A 712 16.24 -18.46 -31.82
CA MET A 712 16.62 -17.08 -32.16
C MET A 712 17.43 -16.33 -31.11
N ARG A 713 17.58 -16.89 -29.90
CA ARG A 713 18.15 -16.20 -28.75
C ARG A 713 19.66 -15.94 -28.93
N PRO A 714 20.13 -14.68 -28.95
CA PRO A 714 21.57 -14.38 -28.90
C PRO A 714 22.21 -14.93 -27.62
N ARG A 715 23.55 -15.07 -27.59
CA ARG A 715 24.25 -15.46 -26.35
C ARG A 715 24.00 -14.42 -25.26
N PHE A 716 23.17 -14.81 -24.30
CA PHE A 716 22.64 -13.93 -23.27
C PHE A 716 23.74 -13.27 -22.41
N GLU A 717 24.90 -13.91 -22.28
CA GLU A 717 26.07 -13.42 -21.56
C GLU A 717 26.68 -12.13 -22.16
N ASP A 718 26.59 -11.95 -23.48
CA ASP A 718 27.14 -10.78 -24.16
C ASP A 718 26.23 -9.55 -23.94
N PHE A 719 24.91 -9.77 -23.90
CA PHE A 719 23.91 -8.78 -23.49
C PHE A 719 24.12 -8.27 -22.05
N ILE A 720 24.53 -9.13 -21.11
CA ILE A 720 24.87 -8.71 -19.73
C ILE A 720 26.07 -7.75 -19.72
N LYS A 721 27.07 -7.98 -20.58
CA LYS A 721 28.28 -7.15 -20.65
C LYS A 721 27.96 -5.76 -21.21
N GLU A 722 27.21 -5.66 -22.32
CA GLU A 722 26.82 -4.37 -22.89
C GLU A 722 25.94 -3.55 -21.94
N LEU A 723 24.92 -4.15 -21.33
CA LEU A 723 24.05 -3.48 -20.36
C LEU A 723 24.79 -2.93 -19.13
N ARG A 724 25.89 -3.57 -18.72
CA ARG A 724 26.73 -3.08 -17.61
C ARG A 724 27.70 -1.98 -18.05
N ASN A 725 28.14 -1.98 -19.31
CA ASN A 725 29.12 -1.04 -19.84
C ASN A 725 28.54 0.31 -20.33
N SER A 726 27.23 0.38 -20.60
CA SER A 726 26.57 1.65 -21.00
C SER A 726 26.62 2.73 -19.90
N ARG A 727 26.87 4.00 -20.28
CA ARG A 727 27.06 5.13 -19.35
C ARG A 727 25.76 5.81 -18.85
N GLU A 728 24.60 5.56 -19.44
CA GLU A 728 23.36 6.26 -19.05
C GLU A 728 22.68 5.68 -17.79
N GLN A 729 22.95 6.24 -16.62
CA GLN A 729 22.57 5.62 -15.34
C GLN A 729 21.10 5.75 -14.90
N SER A 730 20.18 6.36 -15.68
CA SER A 730 18.93 6.92 -15.10
C SER A 730 17.56 6.59 -15.75
N SER A 731 17.45 5.72 -16.77
CA SER A 731 16.11 5.38 -17.34
C SER A 731 15.37 4.29 -16.53
N SER A 732 14.03 4.38 -16.47
CA SER A 732 13.16 3.34 -15.88
C SER A 732 13.28 2.02 -16.64
N LEU A 733 13.36 2.11 -17.97
CA LEU A 733 13.58 0.97 -18.86
C LEU A 733 14.90 0.23 -18.54
N ARG A 734 16.02 0.93 -18.30
CA ARG A 734 17.29 0.29 -17.93
C ARG A 734 17.16 -0.48 -16.60
N ARG A 735 16.37 0.01 -15.63
CA ARG A 735 16.06 -0.73 -14.39
C ARG A 735 15.27 -2.01 -14.65
N VAL A 736 14.31 -2.01 -15.59
CA VAL A 736 13.58 -3.22 -16.00
C VAL A 736 14.51 -4.22 -16.69
N LEU A 737 15.28 -3.75 -17.68
CA LEU A 737 16.23 -4.58 -18.43
C LEU A 737 17.30 -5.22 -17.53
N LEU A 738 17.86 -4.49 -16.56
CA LEU A 738 18.85 -5.03 -15.63
C LEU A 738 18.30 -6.16 -14.74
N LYS A 739 17.01 -6.10 -14.33
CA LYS A 739 16.35 -7.18 -13.58
C LYS A 739 16.12 -8.41 -14.45
N TRP A 740 15.61 -8.22 -15.67
CA TRP A 740 15.48 -9.29 -16.64
C TRP A 740 16.85 -9.96 -16.88
N SER A 741 17.92 -9.16 -16.96
CA SER A 741 19.32 -9.58 -17.05
C SER A 741 19.73 -10.53 -15.92
N ASN A 742 19.54 -10.14 -14.66
CA ASN A 742 20.05 -10.92 -13.52
C ASN A 742 19.30 -12.24 -13.31
N ALA A 743 18.05 -12.36 -13.76
CA ALA A 743 17.22 -13.54 -13.54
C ALA A 743 17.26 -14.58 -14.68
N LEU A 744 17.71 -14.18 -15.88
CA LEU A 744 17.72 -15.05 -17.07
C LEU A 744 19.07 -15.75 -17.31
N GLY A 745 20.13 -15.37 -16.59
CA GLY A 745 21.48 -15.90 -16.73
C GLY A 745 21.74 -17.27 -16.09
N GLY A 746 20.70 -18.07 -15.80
CA GLY A 746 20.81 -19.32 -15.04
C GLY A 746 20.04 -20.52 -15.62
N LEU A 747 19.72 -20.53 -16.92
CA LEU A 747 18.86 -21.54 -17.54
C LEU A 747 19.46 -22.18 -18.81
N SER A 748 19.54 -23.51 -18.79
CA SER A 748 19.92 -24.38 -19.92
C SER A 748 18.77 -24.58 -20.91
N ARG A 749 19.02 -25.22 -22.07
CA ARG A 749 17.96 -25.65 -23.01
C ARG A 749 17.05 -26.73 -22.39
N PRO A 750 15.76 -26.80 -22.77
CA PRO A 750 15.02 -28.05 -22.67
C PRO A 750 15.66 -29.12 -23.56
N THR A 751 15.99 -30.28 -23.01
CA THR A 751 16.44 -31.43 -23.79
C THR A 751 15.27 -32.02 -24.56
N GLN A 752 15.33 -31.99 -25.89
CA GLN A 752 14.43 -32.75 -26.76
C GLN A 752 14.68 -34.26 -26.56
N THR A 753 13.75 -34.97 -25.93
CA THR A 753 13.67 -36.43 -25.92
C THR A 753 12.44 -36.90 -26.70
N SER A 754 12.56 -36.87 -28.02
CA SER A 754 11.67 -37.58 -28.95
C SER A 754 12.36 -37.79 -30.30
N THR A 755 13.51 -38.47 -30.29
CA THR A 755 14.06 -39.08 -31.50
C THR A 755 13.07 -40.13 -32.00
N LEU A 756 12.35 -39.78 -33.06
CA LEU A 756 11.61 -40.74 -33.88
C LEU A 756 12.59 -41.78 -34.42
N THR A 757 12.55 -42.99 -33.88
CA THR A 757 13.17 -44.15 -34.50
C THR A 757 12.42 -44.48 -35.79
N MET A 758 12.95 -44.03 -36.93
CA MET A 758 12.56 -44.58 -38.22
C MET A 758 13.03 -46.04 -38.31
N GLU A 759 12.15 -46.98 -37.98
CA GLU A 759 12.34 -48.36 -38.40
C GLU A 759 12.12 -48.45 -39.92
N GLN A 760 13.22 -48.61 -40.65
CA GLN A 760 13.17 -49.00 -42.05
C GLN A 760 12.77 -50.48 -42.14
N SER A 761 11.50 -50.74 -42.46
CA SER A 761 11.01 -52.09 -42.75
C SER A 761 11.59 -52.61 -44.07
N GLY A 762 12.80 -53.18 -44.02
CA GLY A 762 13.39 -53.92 -45.12
C GLY A 762 12.59 -55.20 -45.36
N GLN A 763 12.06 -55.37 -46.57
CA GLN A 763 11.44 -56.62 -46.98
C GLN A 763 12.53 -57.70 -47.11
N THR A 764 12.41 -58.76 -46.32
CA THR A 764 13.01 -60.05 -46.63
C THR A 764 11.93 -61.12 -46.52
N GLU A 765 11.84 -61.94 -47.56
CA GLU A 765 10.82 -62.97 -47.72
C GLU A 765 11.10 -64.15 -46.78
N ASP A 766 10.06 -64.65 -46.10
CA ASP A 766 10.09 -65.98 -45.46
C ASP A 766 8.91 -66.82 -45.98
N PRO A 767 9.16 -67.83 -46.83
CA PRO A 767 8.12 -68.62 -47.45
C PRO A 767 7.83 -69.88 -46.62
N ASN A 768 6.92 -69.79 -45.63
CA ASN A 768 6.00 -70.87 -45.21
C ASN A 768 5.24 -70.54 -43.91
N THR A 769 3.95 -70.18 -43.99
CA THR A 769 2.91 -70.91 -43.24
C THR A 769 1.51 -70.64 -43.78
N ARG A 770 0.62 -71.62 -43.58
CA ARG A 770 -0.70 -71.69 -44.23
C ARG A 770 -1.86 -71.44 -43.25
N LEU A 771 -2.89 -70.77 -43.78
CA LEU A 771 -4.34 -71.03 -43.62
C LEU A 771 -5.06 -70.80 -42.27
N SER A 772 -6.33 -70.39 -42.44
CA SER A 772 -7.47 -70.29 -41.48
C SER A 772 -7.31 -69.30 -40.32
N ALA A 773 -8.12 -68.25 -40.11
CA ALA A 773 -9.50 -67.87 -40.50
C ALA A 773 -10.63 -68.45 -39.63
N ARG A 774 -11.57 -67.55 -39.28
CA ARG A 774 -12.74 -67.65 -38.38
C ARG A 774 -12.40 -67.47 -36.87
N THR A 775 -13.15 -66.68 -36.10
CA THR A 775 -14.48 -66.08 -36.34
C THR A 775 -14.52 -64.62 -35.89
#